data_AF-A0ABC8R1J8-F1
#
_entry.id   AF-A0ABC8R1J8-F1
#
_cell.length_a   1.000
_cell.length_b   1.000
_cell.length_c   1.000
_cell.angle_alpha   90.00
_cell.angle_beta   90.00
_cell.angle_gamma   90.00
#
_symmetry.space_group_name_H-M   'P 1'
#
loop_
_entity.id
_entity.type
_entity.pdbx_description
1 polymer ?
#
loop_
_entity_poly.entity_id
_entity_poly.type
_entity_poly.pdbx_seq_one_letter_code
_entity_poly.pdbx_strand_id
1 'polypeptide(L)'
;MAEKVGVEGDRDVKVPNLNPSSITSGEQTVWADVSPLLESACKDLQDGELVHGENFNLFAAMSALEIMDPKMDSGIVCRYYSVDEAIENGAAPVPLSFDKTIDVQCTIDIMDHLLACEATWHKGHSLAQTVYSCIYLQRPDRTSSHALLHSYCRVIRATCNSVVSVVSETRTHEEEDLFTMAYGLPLKGDGDEKNLSMLHAVEETISRQLRACKAPSSKKRLVEDVEPLQTNLDLEEGYCKSLLCRLRFRKHFYHVLTCMRRPQGRGLELARKHIASCLLELDSILKSAEFLGSNNACETSLDGIEGRTTASGRQPIGFDSTLNNRLAAPTPPRAIKILSWKKAVEYFQKLLHDLDIICSYSLDPLFEGVLRFVVEFQKFQPDLVARAHLQLLLLQEGKLYGRDPVFAMICKAAVLPEVTKSHDIQKNESVVQLVQLVISLLRILCTNAAWQRRKLGKIVQDWRVIYLQLELAFRKEFGEISSTSIDENVCIKISKHILNWVEEQTYWIASRFLMLGFELELYSPCEYCMVYWYIYVVLIKLAEKTHLKMLTSNEIAKRKGKKKRESLKDAARDYQIPPVVLLLQCQIYLAEGLTMMLAALRNEHKVFQSLGPFNTEHERFIQHFEFLQRACIPDHVSYLSFKESTNHARLSTIVVYNCFKDAQRIAKELRSSFSNDRDRMVELRQIEQVAEHNGVALNLVCRLGTLDPSLKVYFEFSHHPYFATAVVKRS
;
A
#
# COMPACT_ATOMS: atom_id res chain seq x y z
N MET A 1 13.02 -38.74 -22.75
CA MET A 1 14.20 -39.57 -22.45
C MET A 1 15.18 -38.72 -21.68
N ALA A 2 15.17 -38.82 -20.36
CA ALA A 2 16.20 -38.31 -19.47
C ALA A 2 16.24 -39.25 -18.28
N GLU A 3 17.43 -39.78 -18.00
CA GLU A 3 17.72 -40.96 -17.21
C GLU A 3 17.45 -40.77 -15.71
N LYS A 4 16.81 -41.77 -15.09
CA LYS A 4 16.79 -41.95 -13.65
C LYS A 4 18.15 -42.50 -13.22
N VAL A 5 18.97 -41.66 -12.59
CA VAL A 5 20.16 -42.11 -11.84
C VAL A 5 19.66 -42.68 -10.51
N GLY A 6 19.73 -44.01 -10.40
CA GLY A 6 19.51 -44.73 -9.17
C GLY A 6 20.68 -44.53 -8.21
N VAL A 7 20.36 -44.16 -6.97
CA VAL A 7 21.27 -44.32 -5.84
C VAL A 7 20.57 -45.27 -4.88
N GLU A 8 20.85 -46.56 -5.05
CA GLU A 8 20.60 -47.59 -4.04
C GLU A 8 21.56 -47.32 -2.88
N GLY A 9 21.00 -46.77 -1.81
CA GLY A 9 21.63 -46.68 -0.50
C GLY A 9 20.71 -47.33 0.51
N ASP A 10 20.74 -48.66 0.52
CA ASP A 10 19.99 -49.51 1.44
C ASP A 10 20.49 -49.25 2.87
N ARG A 11 19.78 -48.37 3.58
CA ARG A 11 19.84 -48.32 5.05
C ARG A 11 18.49 -48.84 5.51
N ASP A 12 18.49 -50.10 5.95
CA ASP A 12 17.45 -50.72 6.74
C ASP A 12 17.07 -49.82 7.93
N VAL A 13 16.12 -48.91 7.69
CA VAL A 13 15.38 -48.27 8.77
C VAL A 13 14.45 -49.34 9.28
N LYS A 14 14.84 -49.99 10.39
CA LYS A 14 13.92 -50.85 11.16
C LYS A 14 12.67 -50.04 11.48
N VAL A 15 11.62 -50.28 10.71
CA VAL A 15 10.26 -49.86 11.05
C VAL A 15 9.97 -50.44 12.44
N PRO A 16 9.62 -49.62 13.44
CA PRO A 16 9.22 -50.15 14.72
C PRO A 16 8.02 -51.06 14.48
N ASN A 17 8.10 -52.32 14.91
CA ASN A 17 6.93 -53.19 15.02
C ASN A 17 5.97 -52.55 16.02
N LEU A 18 5.09 -51.68 15.53
CA LEU A 18 3.90 -51.24 16.23
C LEU A 18 2.97 -52.45 16.28
N ASN A 19 3.05 -53.20 17.38
CA ASN A 19 1.90 -53.98 17.81
C ASN A 19 0.69 -53.01 17.84
N PRO A 20 -0.50 -53.40 17.35
CA PRO A 20 -1.69 -52.58 17.44
C PRO A 20 -2.15 -52.55 18.89
N SER A 21 -1.43 -51.82 19.75
CA SER A 21 -1.87 -51.43 21.06
C SER A 21 -3.08 -50.53 20.86
N SER A 22 -4.25 -51.08 21.18
CA SER A 22 -5.56 -50.47 21.20
C SER A 22 -5.51 -48.97 21.49
N ILE A 23 -5.89 -48.16 20.50
CA ILE A 23 -6.23 -46.75 20.68
C ILE A 23 -7.24 -46.70 21.83
N THR A 24 -6.92 -46.02 22.93
CA THR A 24 -7.77 -45.97 24.12
C THR A 24 -9.12 -45.41 23.77
N SER A 25 -10.15 -46.25 23.77
CA SER A 25 -11.54 -45.82 23.63
C SER A 25 -12.05 -45.36 25.00
N GLY A 26 -12.84 -44.29 25.06
CA GLY A 26 -13.53 -43.91 26.29
C GLY A 26 -14.43 -45.07 26.74
N GLU A 27 -14.77 -45.14 28.04
CA GLU A 27 -15.44 -46.27 28.72
C GLU A 27 -16.71 -46.84 28.04
N GLN A 28 -17.24 -46.20 26.99
CA GLN A 28 -18.42 -46.62 26.23
C GLN A 28 -18.24 -46.67 24.70
N THR A 29 -17.01 -46.65 24.18
CA THR A 29 -16.75 -46.68 22.72
C THR A 29 -15.88 -47.88 22.34
N VAL A 30 -16.13 -48.49 21.19
CA VAL A 30 -15.34 -49.60 20.63
C VAL A 30 -14.93 -49.22 19.21
N TRP A 31 -13.63 -49.29 18.91
CA TRP A 31 -13.11 -49.09 17.56
C TRP A 31 -13.23 -50.37 16.75
N ALA A 32 -13.74 -50.29 15.52
CA ALA A 32 -13.78 -51.39 14.56
C ALA A 32 -12.93 -51.04 13.34
N ASP A 33 -12.12 -51.99 12.85
CA ASP A 33 -11.30 -51.81 11.66
C ASP A 33 -12.14 -51.97 10.39
N VAL A 34 -12.17 -50.92 9.57
CA VAL A 34 -12.91 -50.86 8.30
C VAL A 34 -12.00 -50.98 7.07
N SER A 35 -10.70 -51.17 7.24
CA SER A 35 -9.73 -51.27 6.15
C SER A 35 -10.09 -52.36 5.12
N PRO A 36 -10.51 -53.59 5.52
CA PRO A 36 -10.88 -54.63 4.55
C PRO A 36 -12.10 -54.27 3.69
N LEU A 37 -13.07 -53.53 4.26
CA LEU A 37 -14.25 -53.06 3.53
C LEU A 37 -13.86 -52.04 2.47
N LEU A 38 -13.01 -51.07 2.82
CA LEU A 38 -12.53 -50.04 1.90
C LEU A 38 -11.71 -50.64 0.76
N GLU A 39 -10.83 -51.60 1.05
CA GLU A 39 -10.05 -52.29 0.00
C GLU A 39 -10.94 -53.07 -0.97
N SER A 40 -12.00 -53.72 -0.48
CA SER A 40 -12.96 -54.40 -1.35
C SER A 40 -13.72 -53.41 -2.24
N ALA A 41 -14.24 -52.32 -1.66
CA ALA A 41 -14.96 -51.30 -2.41
C ALA A 41 -14.07 -50.62 -3.47
N CYS A 42 -12.80 -50.38 -3.18
CA CYS A 42 -11.84 -49.81 -4.13
C CYS A 42 -11.55 -50.74 -5.32
N LYS A 43 -11.64 -52.07 -5.16
CA LYS A 43 -11.45 -53.03 -6.26
C LYS A 43 -12.63 -53.04 -7.24
N ASP A 44 -13.81 -52.64 -6.78
CA ASP A 44 -15.02 -52.60 -7.60
C ASP A 44 -15.12 -51.30 -8.43
N LEU A 45 -14.34 -50.27 -8.11
CA LEU A 45 -14.29 -48.99 -8.84
C LEU A 45 -13.52 -49.09 -10.16
N GLN A 46 -14.05 -48.46 -11.21
CA GLN A 46 -13.39 -48.33 -12.51
C GLN A 46 -12.58 -47.03 -12.65
N ASP A 47 -11.72 -46.98 -13.66
CA ASP A 47 -10.94 -45.78 -13.99
C ASP A 47 -11.85 -44.57 -14.27
N GLY A 48 -11.70 -43.52 -13.47
CA GLY A 48 -12.50 -42.29 -13.57
C GLY A 48 -13.73 -42.24 -12.65
N GLU A 49 -14.00 -43.30 -11.89
CA GLU A 49 -15.04 -43.30 -10.87
C GLU A 49 -14.53 -42.75 -9.53
N LEU A 50 -15.39 -41.98 -8.84
CA LEU A 50 -15.09 -41.41 -7.52
C LEU A 50 -16.32 -41.52 -6.63
N VAL A 51 -16.18 -42.15 -5.47
CA VAL A 51 -17.22 -42.15 -4.44
C VAL A 51 -17.07 -40.90 -3.59
N HIS A 52 -18.09 -40.04 -3.60
CA HIS A 52 -18.13 -38.83 -2.80
C HIS A 52 -19.57 -38.52 -2.38
N GLY A 53 -19.75 -37.66 -1.38
CA GLY A 53 -21.07 -37.19 -0.98
C GLY A 53 -21.73 -36.30 -2.05
N GLU A 54 -23.06 -36.22 -2.06
CA GLU A 54 -23.83 -35.45 -3.05
C GLU A 54 -23.44 -33.97 -3.14
N ASN A 55 -22.97 -33.38 -2.03
CA ASN A 55 -22.57 -31.97 -1.94
C ASN A 55 -21.07 -31.73 -2.21
N PHE A 56 -20.30 -32.78 -2.53
CA PHE A 56 -18.86 -32.64 -2.77
C PHE A 56 -18.59 -32.12 -4.19
N ASN A 57 -17.68 -31.16 -4.31
CA ASN A 57 -17.23 -30.60 -5.57
C ASN A 57 -15.73 -30.82 -5.75
N LEU A 58 -15.30 -31.33 -6.91
CA LEU A 58 -13.88 -31.52 -7.24
C LEU A 58 -13.07 -30.20 -7.15
N PHE A 59 -13.70 -29.04 -7.36
CA PHE A 59 -13.05 -27.76 -7.13
C PHE A 59 -12.63 -27.56 -5.66
N ALA A 60 -13.42 -28.04 -4.69
CA ALA A 60 -13.06 -27.98 -3.28
C ALA A 60 -11.90 -28.94 -2.95
N ALA A 61 -11.81 -30.06 -3.68
CA ALA A 61 -10.70 -31.00 -3.55
C ALA A 61 -9.34 -30.39 -3.94
N MET A 62 -9.32 -29.38 -4.83
CA MET A 62 -8.08 -28.70 -5.22
C MET A 62 -7.39 -27.96 -4.07
N SER A 63 -8.08 -27.70 -2.96
CA SER A 63 -7.52 -27.08 -1.75
C SER A 63 -7.17 -28.10 -0.66
N ALA A 64 -7.36 -29.39 -0.90
CA ALA A 64 -7.03 -30.43 0.05
C ALA A 64 -5.50 -30.51 0.27
N LEU A 65 -5.11 -30.78 1.52
CA LEU A 65 -3.72 -31.07 1.85
C LEU A 65 -3.44 -32.56 1.64
N GLU A 66 -2.26 -32.85 1.13
CA GLU A 66 -1.76 -34.21 1.01
C GLU A 66 -0.88 -34.52 2.23
N ILE A 67 -1.32 -35.47 3.05
CA ILE A 67 -0.59 -35.93 4.23
C ILE A 67 0.64 -36.71 3.74
N MET A 68 1.78 -36.57 4.44
CA MET A 68 3.08 -37.15 4.06
C MET A 68 3.78 -36.52 2.84
N ASP A 69 3.22 -35.49 2.20
CA ASP A 69 3.98 -34.66 1.24
C ASP A 69 4.70 -33.52 2.00
N PRO A 70 6.04 -33.42 1.96
CA PRO A 70 6.81 -32.34 2.62
C PRO A 70 6.42 -30.90 2.24
N LYS A 71 5.78 -30.70 1.08
CA LYS A 71 5.33 -29.39 0.58
C LYS A 71 3.90 -29.06 0.96
N MET A 72 3.09 -30.05 1.33
CA MET A 72 1.66 -29.88 1.63
C MET A 72 1.33 -30.14 3.11
N ASP A 73 2.08 -31.04 3.75
CA ASP A 73 1.92 -31.41 5.15
C ASP A 73 2.79 -30.55 6.05
N SER A 74 2.18 -29.67 6.83
CA SER A 74 2.90 -28.82 7.79
C SER A 74 3.38 -29.58 9.03
N GLY A 75 2.88 -30.80 9.26
CA GLY A 75 3.20 -31.66 10.39
C GLY A 75 4.48 -32.49 10.22
N ILE A 76 4.96 -32.69 8.99
CA ILE A 76 6.12 -33.54 8.69
C ILE A 76 7.47 -32.84 8.94
N VAL A 77 7.56 -31.54 8.69
CA VAL A 77 8.77 -30.73 8.91
C VAL A 77 8.61 -29.88 10.17
N CYS A 78 8.97 -30.45 11.31
CA CYS A 78 8.91 -29.77 12.59
C CYS A 78 10.12 -30.13 13.44
N ARG A 79 10.82 -29.12 13.98
CA ARG A 79 11.95 -29.35 14.88
C ARG A 79 11.50 -29.64 16.31
N TYR A 80 10.40 -29.00 16.74
CA TYR A 80 9.83 -29.13 18.07
C TYR A 80 8.30 -29.14 17.97
N TYR A 81 7.63 -30.07 18.64
CA TYR A 81 6.17 -30.21 18.57
C TYR A 81 5.43 -29.30 19.54
N SER A 82 6.12 -28.73 20.54
CA SER A 82 5.57 -27.74 21.46
C SER A 82 6.61 -26.73 21.92
N VAL A 83 6.14 -25.59 22.43
CA VAL A 83 6.98 -24.59 23.09
C VAL A 83 7.73 -25.18 24.27
N ASP A 84 7.06 -26.02 25.05
CA ASP A 84 7.61 -26.58 26.27
C ASP A 84 8.71 -27.61 25.94
N GLU A 85 8.51 -28.44 24.92
CA GLU A 85 9.55 -29.33 24.37
C GLU A 85 10.77 -28.55 23.84
N ALA A 86 10.56 -27.44 23.12
CA ALA A 86 11.65 -26.60 22.62
C ALA A 86 12.48 -26.03 23.80
N ILE A 87 11.80 -25.67 24.88
CA ILE A 87 12.43 -25.16 26.10
C ILE A 87 13.22 -26.25 26.82
N GLU A 88 12.66 -27.44 26.99
CA GLU A 88 13.30 -28.59 27.61
C GLU A 88 14.56 -29.03 26.84
N ASN A 89 14.52 -28.96 25.51
CA ASN A 89 15.66 -29.20 24.63
C ASN A 89 16.66 -28.03 24.57
N GLY A 90 16.50 -26.99 25.39
CA GLY A 90 17.44 -25.88 25.50
C GLY A 90 17.42 -24.89 24.33
N ALA A 91 16.36 -24.85 23.51
CA ALA A 91 16.27 -23.92 22.37
C ALA A 91 16.20 -22.44 22.81
N ALA A 92 15.66 -22.16 24.01
CA ALA A 92 15.53 -20.83 24.59
C ALA A 92 16.03 -20.83 26.06
N PRO A 93 17.35 -20.79 26.27
CA PRO A 93 17.96 -20.76 27.61
C PRO A 93 17.66 -19.44 28.32
N VAL A 94 17.56 -19.47 29.65
CA VAL A 94 17.52 -18.31 30.55
C VAL A 94 18.30 -18.68 31.82
N PRO A 95 19.40 -17.98 32.18
CA PRO A 95 20.08 -16.89 31.44
C PRO A 95 20.57 -17.36 30.06
N LEU A 96 20.85 -16.43 29.13
CA LEU A 96 21.23 -16.79 27.76
C LEU A 96 22.61 -17.45 27.73
N SER A 97 23.50 -17.00 28.60
CA SER A 97 24.80 -17.60 28.88
C SER A 97 25.21 -17.32 30.33
N PHE A 98 26.08 -18.16 30.89
CA PHE A 98 26.74 -17.86 32.17
C PHE A 98 27.85 -16.81 32.04
N ASP A 99 28.38 -16.61 30.83
CA ASP A 99 29.29 -15.51 30.53
C ASP A 99 28.48 -14.24 30.22
N LYS A 100 28.63 -13.22 31.08
CA LYS A 100 27.95 -11.93 30.94
C LYS A 100 28.23 -11.26 29.58
N THR A 101 29.42 -11.41 29.00
CA THR A 101 29.74 -10.82 27.69
C THR A 101 28.96 -11.49 26.57
N ILE A 102 28.86 -12.83 26.59
CA ILE A 102 28.07 -13.60 25.61
C ILE A 102 26.57 -13.34 25.82
N ASP A 103 26.10 -13.25 27.07
CA ASP A 103 24.70 -12.99 27.41
C ASP A 103 24.22 -11.63 26.84
N VAL A 104 25.01 -10.57 27.01
CA VAL A 104 24.73 -9.25 26.42
C VAL A 104 24.76 -9.30 24.89
N GLN A 105 25.72 -10.01 24.29
CA GLN A 105 25.81 -10.13 22.83
C GLN A 105 24.61 -10.90 22.25
N CYS A 106 24.25 -12.02 22.85
CA CYS A 106 23.06 -12.80 22.48
C CYS A 106 21.78 -11.97 22.64
N THR A 107 21.68 -11.15 23.68
CA THR A 107 20.55 -10.21 23.84
C THR A 107 20.45 -9.25 22.66
N ILE A 108 21.57 -8.67 22.21
CA ILE A 108 21.62 -7.79 21.03
C ILE A 108 21.22 -8.55 19.76
N ASP A 109 21.72 -9.77 19.57
CA ASP A 109 21.41 -10.60 18.41
C ASP A 109 19.91 -10.97 18.35
N ILE A 110 19.29 -11.26 19.50
CA ILE A 110 17.84 -11.48 19.63
C ILE A 110 17.06 -10.21 19.24
N MET A 111 17.49 -9.03 19.72
CA MET A 111 16.85 -7.75 19.38
C MET A 111 16.91 -7.46 17.87
N ASP A 112 18.07 -7.70 17.25
CA ASP A 112 18.27 -7.48 15.81
C ASP A 112 17.45 -8.45 14.96
N HIS A 113 17.42 -9.73 15.33
CA HIS A 113 16.61 -10.70 14.59
C HIS A 113 15.11 -10.44 14.77
N LEU A 114 14.66 -9.98 15.95
CA LEU A 114 13.27 -9.56 16.15
C LEU A 114 12.89 -8.37 15.27
N LEU A 115 13.79 -7.39 15.10
CA LEU A 115 13.59 -6.28 14.17
C LEU A 115 13.43 -6.79 12.73
N ALA A 116 14.25 -7.75 12.32
CA ALA A 116 14.13 -8.38 11.01
C ALA A 116 12.83 -9.18 10.84
N CYS A 117 12.40 -9.92 11.86
CA CYS A 117 11.12 -10.63 11.88
C CYS A 117 9.93 -9.67 11.77
N GLU A 118 9.94 -8.55 12.50
CA GLU A 118 8.88 -7.53 12.44
C GLU A 118 8.80 -6.87 11.06
N ALA A 119 9.95 -6.50 10.47
CA ALA A 119 10.02 -5.98 9.11
C ALA A 119 9.51 -7.00 8.07
N THR A 120 9.86 -8.27 8.24
CA THR A 120 9.41 -9.37 7.37
C THR A 120 7.91 -9.57 7.48
N TRP A 121 7.36 -9.56 8.71
CA TRP A 121 5.92 -9.60 8.94
C TRP A 121 5.21 -8.46 8.21
N HIS A 122 5.68 -7.21 8.37
CA HIS A 122 5.08 -6.04 7.72
C HIS A 122 5.07 -6.10 6.18
N LYS A 123 5.90 -6.97 5.56
CA LYS A 123 5.94 -7.21 4.12
C LYS A 123 4.97 -8.31 3.64
N GLY A 124 4.05 -8.74 4.49
CA GLY A 124 2.99 -9.68 4.12
C GLY A 124 3.26 -11.14 4.50
N HIS A 125 4.21 -11.42 5.38
CA HIS A 125 4.44 -12.77 5.90
C HIS A 125 3.61 -13.06 7.16
N SER A 126 3.54 -14.32 7.59
CA SER A 126 2.75 -14.72 8.76
C SER A 126 3.39 -14.23 10.06
N LEU A 127 2.59 -13.59 10.94
CA LEU A 127 3.00 -13.17 12.27
C LEU A 127 3.49 -14.36 13.13
N ALA A 128 2.81 -15.50 13.00
CA ALA A 128 3.09 -16.72 13.76
C ALA A 128 4.47 -17.32 13.42
N GLN A 129 4.87 -17.26 12.15
CA GLN A 129 6.13 -17.85 11.65
C GLN A 129 7.31 -16.85 11.63
N THR A 130 7.05 -15.55 11.81
CA THR A 130 8.08 -14.49 11.84
C THR A 130 8.34 -14.04 13.27
N VAL A 131 7.61 -13.06 13.79
CA VAL A 131 7.83 -12.49 15.13
C VAL A 131 7.66 -13.55 16.21
N TYR A 132 6.59 -14.35 16.12
CA TYR A 132 6.33 -15.42 17.09
C TYR A 132 7.13 -16.70 16.86
N SER A 133 8.06 -16.73 15.89
CA SER A 133 9.11 -17.76 15.92
C SER A 133 9.98 -17.62 17.19
N CYS A 134 10.01 -16.44 17.79
CA CYS A 134 10.67 -16.17 19.06
C CYS A 134 9.95 -16.85 20.23
N ILE A 135 10.60 -17.86 20.82
CA ILE A 135 10.10 -18.59 21.99
C ILE A 135 9.97 -17.67 23.20
N TYR A 136 10.87 -16.68 23.36
CA TYR A 136 10.80 -15.68 24.44
C TYR A 136 9.54 -14.81 24.37
N LEU A 137 9.02 -14.55 23.17
CA LEU A 137 7.74 -13.85 22.98
C LEU A 137 6.53 -14.74 23.25
N GLN A 138 6.66 -16.07 23.26
CA GLN A 138 5.56 -16.99 23.55
C GLN A 138 5.39 -17.22 25.07
N ARG A 139 6.50 -17.28 25.81
CA ARG A 139 6.53 -17.48 27.27
C ARG A 139 7.18 -16.27 27.99
N PRO A 140 6.46 -15.14 28.13
CA PRO A 140 7.03 -13.90 28.69
C PRO A 140 7.44 -14.06 30.15
N ASP A 141 6.77 -14.91 30.92
CA ASP A 141 7.02 -15.13 32.35
C ASP A 141 8.45 -15.64 32.60
N ARG A 142 9.01 -16.41 31.65
CA ARG A 142 10.37 -16.94 31.75
C ARG A 142 11.45 -15.88 31.64
N THR A 143 11.17 -14.77 30.97
CA THR A 143 12.14 -13.68 30.82
C THR A 143 12.15 -12.74 32.03
N SER A 144 11.26 -12.91 33.00
CA SER A 144 11.12 -12.00 34.17
C SER A 144 12.41 -11.78 34.97
N SER A 145 13.28 -12.80 35.06
CA SER A 145 14.60 -12.71 35.70
C SER A 145 15.62 -11.89 34.90
N HIS A 146 15.38 -11.66 33.61
CA HIS A 146 16.26 -10.96 32.69
C HIS A 146 15.60 -9.65 32.19
N ALA A 147 15.70 -8.60 32.99
CA ALA A 147 14.97 -7.33 32.80
C ALA A 147 15.11 -6.70 31.39
N LEU A 148 16.31 -6.78 30.78
CA LEU A 148 16.58 -6.27 29.42
C LEU A 148 15.70 -6.93 28.36
N LEU A 149 15.87 -8.25 28.20
CA LEU A 149 15.07 -9.07 27.28
C LEU A 149 13.57 -8.99 27.60
N HIS A 150 13.18 -9.04 28.88
CA HIS A 150 11.77 -8.99 29.28
C HIS A 150 11.08 -7.70 28.85
N SER A 151 11.69 -6.55 29.15
CA SER A 151 11.13 -5.24 28.81
C SER A 151 11.06 -5.04 27.29
N TYR A 152 12.07 -5.50 26.55
CA TYR A 152 12.09 -5.42 25.09
C TYR A 152 10.99 -6.29 24.45
N CYS A 153 10.86 -7.55 24.88
CA CYS A 153 9.84 -8.48 24.41
C CYS A 153 8.41 -7.95 24.65
N ARG A 154 8.15 -7.38 25.83
CA ARG A 154 6.86 -6.75 26.15
C ARG A 154 6.52 -5.59 25.22
N VAL A 155 7.49 -4.71 24.94
CA VAL A 155 7.25 -3.57 24.04
C VAL A 155 7.08 -4.02 22.59
N ILE A 156 7.77 -5.09 22.13
CA ILE A 156 7.52 -5.66 20.80
C ILE A 156 6.09 -6.21 20.67
N ARG A 157 5.58 -6.94 21.67
CA ARG A 157 4.18 -7.37 21.67
C ARG A 157 3.23 -6.17 21.55
N ALA A 158 3.52 -5.11 22.31
CA ALA A 158 2.73 -3.88 22.28
C ALA A 158 2.78 -3.16 20.92
N THR A 159 3.95 -3.11 20.25
CA THR A 159 4.05 -2.54 18.88
C THR A 159 3.31 -3.41 17.87
N CYS A 160 3.46 -4.74 17.93
CA CYS A 160 2.72 -5.66 17.06
C CYS A 160 1.20 -5.52 17.24
N ASN A 161 0.71 -5.48 18.49
CA ASN A 161 -0.70 -5.28 18.78
C ASN A 161 -1.21 -3.92 18.28
N SER A 162 -0.40 -2.85 18.39
CA SER A 162 -0.74 -1.54 17.84
C SER A 162 -0.91 -1.59 16.32
N VAL A 163 0.03 -2.24 15.61
CA VAL A 163 -0.04 -2.42 14.15
C VAL A 163 -1.26 -3.26 13.75
N VAL A 164 -1.48 -4.41 14.39
CA VAL A 164 -2.66 -5.26 14.13
C VAL A 164 -3.95 -4.46 14.32
N SER A 165 -4.07 -3.71 15.41
CA SER A 165 -5.28 -2.91 15.67
C SER A 165 -5.50 -1.83 14.63
N VAL A 166 -4.46 -1.13 14.15
CA VAL A 166 -4.60 -0.12 13.08
C VAL A 166 -5.01 -0.77 11.75
N VAL A 167 -4.43 -1.92 11.41
CA VAL A 167 -4.73 -2.64 10.16
C VAL A 167 -6.15 -3.21 10.19
N SER A 168 -6.58 -3.79 11.31
CA SER A 168 -7.95 -4.31 11.47
C SER A 168 -9.00 -3.19 11.45
N GLU A 169 -8.73 -2.03 12.07
CA GLU A 169 -9.65 -0.86 12.03
C GLU A 169 -9.82 -0.30 10.62
N THR A 170 -8.77 -0.36 9.80
CA THR A 170 -8.79 0.15 8.43
C THR A 170 -9.45 -0.80 7.43
N ARG A 171 -9.81 -2.04 7.83
CA ARG A 171 -10.47 -3.04 6.98
C ARG A 171 -9.76 -3.21 5.63
N THR A 172 -8.43 -3.23 5.67
CA THR A 172 -7.61 -3.50 4.49
C THR A 172 -7.77 -4.96 4.06
N HIS A 173 -7.33 -5.32 2.85
CA HIS A 173 -7.43 -6.71 2.38
C HIS A 173 -6.47 -7.59 3.16
N GLU A 174 -7.01 -8.29 4.14
CA GLU A 174 -6.31 -9.32 4.92
C GLU A 174 -5.79 -10.40 3.96
N GLU A 175 -4.63 -10.98 4.26
CA GLU A 175 -3.95 -12.07 3.53
C GLU A 175 -3.22 -11.72 2.21
N GLU A 176 -3.40 -10.52 1.65
CA GLU A 176 -2.60 -10.05 0.50
C GLU A 176 -1.53 -9.01 0.91
N ASP A 177 -1.93 -7.98 1.68
CA ASP A 177 -1.01 -6.94 2.13
C ASP A 177 -0.34 -7.28 3.49
N LEU A 178 -1.07 -7.92 4.41
CA LEU A 178 -0.58 -8.36 5.73
C LEU A 178 -1.47 -9.46 6.33
N PHE A 179 -0.83 -10.42 7.00
CA PHE A 179 -1.52 -11.40 7.84
C PHE A 179 -1.66 -10.83 9.27
N THR A 180 -2.88 -10.42 9.62
CA THR A 180 -3.25 -9.93 10.97
C THR A 180 -3.63 -11.07 11.92
N MET A 181 -3.92 -12.26 11.39
CA MET A 181 -4.31 -13.44 12.16
C MET A 181 -3.19 -13.90 13.08
N ALA A 182 -3.46 -13.84 14.39
CA ALA A 182 -2.53 -14.28 15.42
C ALA A 182 -2.73 -15.74 15.84
N TYR A 183 -3.76 -16.46 15.35
CA TYR A 183 -4.01 -17.87 15.67
C TYR A 183 -4.02 -18.18 17.19
N GLY A 184 -4.58 -17.28 17.99
CA GLY A 184 -4.60 -17.41 19.45
C GLY A 184 -3.29 -17.02 20.16
N LEU A 185 -2.28 -16.54 19.43
CA LEU A 185 -1.03 -16.07 20.02
C LEU A 185 -1.24 -14.80 20.88
N PRO A 186 -0.59 -14.72 22.06
CA PRO A 186 -0.83 -13.69 23.06
C PRO A 186 -0.22 -12.32 22.69
N LEU A 187 -0.95 -11.53 21.90
CA LEU A 187 -0.59 -10.14 21.55
C LEU A 187 -0.80 -9.12 22.68
N LYS A 188 -1.74 -9.40 23.58
CA LYS A 188 -2.01 -8.60 24.78
C LYS A 188 -1.64 -9.42 26.02
N GLY A 189 -1.00 -8.79 26.99
CA GLY A 189 -0.58 -9.42 28.24
C GLY A 189 -1.08 -8.63 29.45
N ASP A 190 -1.07 -9.29 30.61
CA ASP A 190 -1.40 -8.60 31.86
C ASP A 190 -0.32 -7.55 32.21
N GLY A 191 -0.77 -6.36 32.61
CA GLY A 191 0.09 -5.22 32.94
C GLY A 191 0.69 -4.45 31.75
N ASP A 192 0.07 -4.51 30.56
CA ASP A 192 0.58 -3.84 29.35
C ASP A 192 0.79 -2.31 29.52
N GLU A 193 0.06 -1.67 30.44
CA GLU A 193 0.22 -0.25 30.80
C GLU A 193 1.60 0.07 31.39
N LYS A 194 2.28 -0.91 32.01
CA LYS A 194 3.60 -0.73 32.64
C LYS A 194 4.76 -1.07 31.71
N ASN A 195 4.51 -1.61 30.52
CA ASN A 195 5.55 -2.08 29.60
C ASN A 195 6.61 -1.00 29.31
N LEU A 196 6.17 0.24 29.08
CA LEU A 196 7.07 1.34 28.78
C LEU A 196 7.87 1.81 30.01
N SER A 197 7.27 1.81 31.21
CA SER A 197 7.97 2.18 32.45
C SER A 197 9.12 1.23 32.76
N MET A 198 8.94 -0.07 32.49
CA MET A 198 9.99 -1.08 32.66
C MET A 198 11.13 -0.85 31.67
N LEU A 199 10.82 -0.62 30.39
CA LEU A 199 11.82 -0.32 29.37
C LEU A 199 12.60 0.96 29.71
N HIS A 200 11.92 1.99 30.22
CA HIS A 200 12.54 3.24 30.65
C HIS A 200 13.51 3.03 31.83
N ALA A 201 13.12 2.25 32.85
CA ALA A 201 13.98 1.96 33.99
C ALA A 201 15.26 1.22 33.59
N VAL A 202 15.14 0.28 32.64
CA VAL A 202 16.27 -0.45 32.05
C VAL A 202 17.17 0.48 31.25
N GLU A 203 16.59 1.33 30.39
CA GLU A 203 17.34 2.34 29.62
C GLU A 203 18.09 3.32 30.54
N GLU A 204 17.46 3.79 31.62
CA GLU A 204 18.07 4.71 32.58
C GLU A 204 19.24 4.05 33.30
N THR A 205 19.11 2.77 33.65
CA THR A 205 20.18 1.99 34.27
C THR A 205 21.39 1.85 33.35
N ILE A 206 21.20 1.47 32.08
CA ILE A 206 22.31 1.42 31.11
C ILE A 206 22.86 2.82 30.82
N SER A 207 22.01 3.86 30.82
CA SER A 207 22.46 5.25 30.62
C SER A 207 23.31 5.76 31.79
N ARG A 208 23.02 5.34 33.03
CA ARG A 208 23.88 5.59 34.19
C ARG A 208 25.22 4.87 34.02
N GLN A 209 25.19 3.61 33.57
CA GLN A 209 26.40 2.84 33.35
C GLN A 209 27.31 3.44 32.26
N LEU A 210 26.75 3.82 31.11
CA LEU A 210 27.50 4.51 30.05
C LEU A 210 28.14 5.82 30.54
N ARG A 211 27.45 6.56 31.41
CA ARG A 211 28.01 7.79 32.02
C ARG A 211 29.15 7.47 32.99
N ALA A 212 29.05 6.38 33.75
CA ALA A 212 30.10 5.90 34.63
C ALA A 212 31.37 5.50 33.84
N CYS A 213 31.21 4.81 32.70
CA CYS A 213 32.33 4.45 31.82
C CYS A 213 33.10 5.67 31.28
N LYS A 214 32.38 6.76 30.95
CA LYS A 214 32.96 7.99 30.39
C LYS A 214 33.53 8.96 31.43
N ALA A 215 33.34 8.70 32.72
CA ALA A 215 33.80 9.60 33.78
C ALA A 215 35.34 9.56 33.92
N PRO A 216 36.02 10.73 34.05
CA PRO A 216 37.47 10.77 34.27
C PRO A 216 37.85 10.08 35.59
N SER A 217 39.07 9.50 35.63
CA SER A 217 39.57 8.63 36.71
C SER A 217 39.43 9.19 38.14
N SER A 218 39.38 10.52 38.29
CA SER A 218 39.21 11.21 39.59
C SER A 218 37.78 11.16 40.17
N LYS A 219 36.75 10.81 39.37
CA LYS A 219 35.35 10.66 39.83
C LYS A 219 34.86 9.20 39.88
N LYS A 220 35.68 8.22 39.46
CA LYS A 220 35.31 6.79 39.45
C LYS A 220 35.02 6.20 40.85
N ARG A 221 35.54 6.80 41.92
CA ARG A 221 35.33 6.34 43.32
C ARG A 221 33.94 6.64 43.90
N LEU A 222 33.10 7.44 43.25
CA LEU A 222 31.76 7.79 43.76
C LEU A 222 30.62 6.98 43.12
N VAL A 223 30.94 5.97 42.29
CA VAL A 223 29.96 5.17 41.54
C VAL A 223 30.17 3.68 41.83
N GLU A 224 30.16 3.30 43.11
CA GLU A 224 30.34 1.90 43.55
C GLU A 224 29.07 1.04 43.39
N ASP A 225 27.91 1.64 43.07
CA ASP A 225 26.60 0.96 42.98
C ASP A 225 26.18 0.51 41.56
N VAL A 226 27.05 0.58 40.55
CA VAL A 226 26.66 0.19 39.17
C VAL A 226 27.46 -1.02 38.69
N GLU A 227 26.79 -2.18 38.65
CA GLU A 227 27.36 -3.41 38.13
C GLU A 227 27.63 -3.33 36.62
N PRO A 228 28.81 -3.78 36.14
CA PRO A 228 29.10 -3.86 34.72
C PRO A 228 28.21 -4.89 34.03
N LEU A 229 27.77 -4.54 32.81
CA LEU A 229 26.93 -5.41 31.99
C LEU A 229 27.69 -6.65 31.54
N GLN A 230 29.01 -6.55 31.41
CA GLN A 230 29.84 -7.63 30.92
C GLN A 230 31.22 -7.67 31.61
N THR A 231 32.00 -8.72 31.34
CA THR A 231 33.21 -9.05 32.12
C THR A 231 34.45 -8.21 31.75
N ASN A 232 34.58 -7.79 30.49
CA ASN A 232 35.70 -7.03 29.93
C ASN A 232 35.41 -5.52 29.84
N LEU A 233 35.89 -4.74 30.80
CA LEU A 233 35.62 -3.30 30.92
C LEU A 233 35.94 -2.45 29.66
N ASP A 234 36.85 -2.87 28.79
CA ASP A 234 37.19 -2.13 27.57
C ASP A 234 36.06 -2.15 26.53
N LEU A 235 35.22 -3.19 26.55
CA LEU A 235 34.09 -3.37 25.66
C LEU A 235 32.78 -2.77 26.20
N GLU A 236 32.76 -2.39 27.49
CA GLU A 236 31.56 -1.94 28.20
C GLU A 236 30.89 -0.74 27.50
N GLU A 237 31.69 0.23 27.05
CA GLU A 237 31.17 1.41 26.37
C GLU A 237 30.46 1.03 25.05
N GLY A 238 31.04 0.11 24.28
CA GLY A 238 30.48 -0.35 23.00
C GLY A 238 29.18 -1.12 23.18
N TYR A 239 29.11 -2.02 24.16
CA TYR A 239 27.89 -2.77 24.47
C TYR A 239 26.78 -1.86 25.04
N CYS A 240 27.12 -0.94 25.94
CA CYS A 240 26.16 0.04 26.46
C CYS A 240 25.55 0.88 25.34
N LYS A 241 26.38 1.41 24.42
CA LYS A 241 25.89 2.17 23.26
C LYS A 241 24.98 1.32 22.36
N SER A 242 25.39 0.08 22.08
CA SER A 242 24.67 -0.85 21.20
C SER A 242 23.30 -1.26 21.76
N LEU A 243 23.20 -1.44 23.07
CA LEU A 243 21.92 -1.71 23.74
C LEU A 243 21.04 -0.45 23.77
N LEU A 244 21.60 0.70 24.16
CA LEU A 244 20.83 1.94 24.31
C LEU A 244 20.16 2.35 23.00
N CYS A 245 20.83 2.27 21.86
CA CYS A 245 20.22 2.66 20.59
C CYS A 245 19.03 1.77 20.22
N ARG A 246 19.10 0.46 20.48
CA ARG A 246 18.00 -0.50 20.24
C ARG A 246 16.82 -0.28 21.19
N LEU A 247 17.09 -0.04 22.48
CA LEU A 247 16.06 0.25 23.48
C LEU A 247 15.36 1.59 23.19
N ARG A 248 16.12 2.63 22.87
CA ARG A 248 15.60 3.96 22.54
C ARG A 248 14.81 3.96 21.25
N PHE A 249 15.31 3.30 20.20
CA PHE A 249 14.56 3.09 18.96
C PHE A 249 13.20 2.45 19.27
N ARG A 250 13.18 1.34 20.01
CA ARG A 250 11.94 0.62 20.35
C ARG A 250 10.97 1.48 21.16
N LYS A 251 11.47 2.22 22.15
CA LYS A 251 10.69 3.18 22.95
C LYS A 251 10.08 4.27 22.08
N HIS A 252 10.89 4.92 21.25
CA HIS A 252 10.43 6.00 20.38
C HIS A 252 9.46 5.50 19.31
N PHE A 253 9.70 4.33 18.72
CA PHE A 253 8.80 3.73 17.74
C PHE A 253 7.42 3.44 18.33
N TYR A 254 7.37 2.88 19.55
CA TYR A 254 6.10 2.72 20.27
C TYR A 254 5.36 4.06 20.48
N HIS A 255 6.10 5.11 20.84
CA HIS A 255 5.52 6.46 20.97
C HIS A 255 5.03 7.03 19.65
N VAL A 256 5.70 6.79 18.52
CA VAL A 256 5.23 7.21 17.18
C VAL A 256 3.84 6.61 16.92
N LEU A 257 3.71 5.28 17.05
CA LEU A 257 2.43 4.59 16.83
C LEU A 257 1.32 5.11 17.77
N THR A 258 1.65 5.31 19.05
CA THR A 258 0.69 5.82 20.05
C THR A 258 0.28 7.28 19.79
N CYS A 259 1.22 8.13 19.38
CA CYS A 259 0.95 9.54 19.09
C CYS A 259 0.09 9.70 17.84
N MET A 260 0.35 8.91 16.79
CA MET A 260 -0.44 8.95 15.55
C MET A 260 -1.87 8.47 15.74
N ARG A 261 -2.14 7.60 16.74
CA ARG A 261 -3.51 7.19 17.10
C ARG A 261 -4.32 8.27 17.82
N ARG A 262 -3.70 9.36 18.29
CA ARG A 262 -4.44 10.41 18.99
C ARG A 262 -5.47 11.04 18.04
N PRO A 263 -6.71 11.26 18.49
CA PRO A 263 -7.77 11.78 17.63
C PRO A 263 -7.41 13.16 17.11
N GLN A 264 -7.94 13.50 15.93
CA GLN A 264 -7.82 14.84 15.34
C GLN A 264 -6.39 15.30 15.06
N GLY A 265 -5.43 14.37 14.91
CA GLY A 265 -4.04 14.68 14.60
C GLY A 265 -3.30 15.44 15.72
N ARG A 266 -3.82 15.47 16.95
CA ARG A 266 -3.19 16.20 18.07
C ARG A 266 -1.81 15.65 18.46
N GLY A 267 -1.49 14.42 18.05
CA GLY A 267 -0.20 13.79 18.32
C GLY A 267 0.84 13.92 17.21
N LEU A 268 0.52 14.51 16.04
CA LEU A 268 1.41 14.47 14.87
C LEU A 268 2.73 15.20 15.10
N GLU A 269 2.73 16.36 15.76
CA GLU A 269 3.98 17.08 16.06
C GLU A 269 4.90 16.31 17.02
N LEU A 270 4.30 15.66 18.01
CA LEU A 270 5.06 14.81 18.95
C LEU A 270 5.57 13.54 18.25
N ALA A 271 4.77 12.97 17.35
CA ALA A 271 5.19 11.85 16.51
C ALA A 271 6.41 12.23 15.67
N ARG A 272 6.45 13.41 15.01
CA ARG A 272 7.63 13.87 14.26
C ARG A 272 8.89 13.97 15.11
N LYS A 273 8.78 14.48 16.34
CA LYS A 273 9.93 14.52 17.28
C LYS A 273 10.45 13.11 17.57
N HIS A 274 9.55 12.16 17.82
CA HIS A 274 9.93 10.77 18.03
C HIS A 274 10.46 10.08 16.76
N ILE A 275 9.93 10.40 15.58
CA ILE A 275 10.44 9.90 14.29
C ILE A 275 11.89 10.36 14.09
N ALA A 276 12.17 11.64 14.32
CA ALA A 276 13.53 12.16 14.24
C ALA A 276 14.48 11.44 15.21
N SER A 277 14.03 11.18 16.45
CA SER A 277 14.79 10.36 17.41
C SER A 277 14.99 8.92 16.90
N CYS A 278 13.97 8.27 16.35
CA CYS A 278 14.10 6.93 15.79
C CYS A 278 15.15 6.87 14.66
N LEU A 279 15.16 7.85 13.75
CA LEU A 279 16.13 7.90 12.65
C LEU A 279 17.58 8.05 13.15
N LEU A 280 17.80 8.87 14.18
CA LEU A 280 19.10 9.00 14.84
C LEU A 280 19.56 7.71 15.53
N GLU A 281 18.62 7.01 16.18
CA GLU A 281 18.93 5.73 16.83
C GLU A 281 19.15 4.60 15.81
N LEU A 282 18.47 4.59 14.67
CA LEU A 282 18.73 3.65 13.57
C LEU A 282 20.12 3.88 12.95
N ASP A 283 20.55 5.12 12.75
CA ASP A 283 21.92 5.43 12.32
C ASP A 283 22.96 4.95 13.36
N SER A 284 22.64 5.08 14.65
CA SER A 284 23.48 4.56 15.73
C SER A 284 23.49 3.02 15.77
N ILE A 285 22.38 2.36 15.43
CA ILE A 285 22.31 0.90 15.25
C ILE A 285 23.20 0.46 14.09
N LEU A 286 23.17 1.17 12.95
CA LEU A 286 24.05 0.89 11.80
C LEU A 286 25.52 0.99 12.17
N LYS A 287 25.91 2.07 12.85
CA LYS A 287 27.30 2.27 13.33
C LYS A 287 27.74 1.21 14.35
N SER A 288 26.81 0.66 15.14
CA SER A 288 27.14 -0.39 16.11
C SER A 288 27.59 -1.71 15.47
N ALA A 289 27.29 -1.95 14.19
CA ALA A 289 27.66 -3.20 13.52
C ALA A 289 29.18 -3.40 13.39
N GLU A 290 29.96 -2.33 13.19
CA GLU A 290 31.42 -2.44 13.10
C GLU A 290 32.02 -2.99 14.39
N PHE A 291 31.55 -2.49 15.54
CA PHE A 291 31.96 -2.96 16.87
C PHE A 291 31.49 -4.40 17.16
N LEU A 292 30.26 -4.74 16.78
CA LEU A 292 29.70 -6.07 17.02
C LEU A 292 30.31 -7.14 16.10
N GLY A 293 30.73 -6.74 14.90
CA GLY A 293 31.38 -7.61 13.91
C GLY A 293 32.87 -7.83 14.16
N SER A 294 33.60 -6.84 14.70
CA SER A 294 35.05 -6.96 14.97
C SER A 294 35.38 -7.94 16.10
N ASN A 295 34.45 -8.20 17.00
CA ASN A 295 34.59 -9.20 18.07
C ASN A 295 34.32 -10.66 17.60
N ASN A 296 34.22 -10.90 16.29
CA ASN A 296 33.98 -12.24 15.74
C ASN A 296 35.21 -12.82 15.03
N ALA A 297 35.91 -13.70 15.73
CA ALA A 297 36.78 -14.71 15.14
C ALA A 297 35.96 -15.96 14.82
N CYS A 298 35.21 -15.96 13.71
CA CYS A 298 34.67 -17.21 13.16
C CYS A 298 34.67 -17.14 11.64
N GLU A 299 35.55 -17.91 11.03
CA GLU A 299 35.61 -18.16 9.59
C GLU A 299 34.33 -18.85 9.14
N THR A 300 33.54 -18.20 8.27
CA THR A 300 32.59 -18.94 7.44
C THR A 300 32.40 -18.23 6.10
N SER A 301 32.50 -19.03 5.04
CA SER A 301 32.41 -18.78 3.60
C SER A 301 31.68 -17.51 3.11
N LEU A 302 32.27 -16.88 2.08
CA LEU A 302 31.84 -15.66 1.38
C LEU A 302 30.40 -15.66 0.82
N ASP A 303 29.73 -16.81 0.66
CA ASP A 303 28.38 -16.91 0.09
C ASP A 303 27.23 -16.49 1.04
N GLY A 304 27.52 -16.25 2.33
CA GLY A 304 26.50 -16.02 3.37
C GLY A 304 26.24 -14.57 3.78
N ILE A 305 26.84 -13.57 3.12
CA ILE A 305 26.83 -12.17 3.60
C ILE A 305 25.45 -11.51 3.46
N GLU A 306 24.69 -11.82 2.41
CA GLU A 306 23.37 -11.18 2.15
C GLU A 306 22.21 -11.75 2.97
N GLY A 307 22.41 -12.86 3.69
CA GLY A 307 21.35 -13.56 4.44
C GLY A 307 21.32 -13.31 5.95
N ARG A 308 22.26 -12.53 6.50
CA ARG A 308 22.42 -12.39 7.96
C ARG A 308 21.32 -11.51 8.55
N THR A 309 20.73 -11.96 9.65
CA THR A 309 19.62 -11.26 10.33
C THR A 309 20.06 -10.47 11.58
N THR A 310 21.35 -10.49 11.93
CA THR A 310 21.92 -9.82 13.11
C THR A 310 23.08 -8.92 12.71
N ALA A 311 23.34 -7.86 13.50
CA ALA A 311 24.47 -6.96 13.24
C ALA A 311 25.83 -7.64 13.46
N SER A 312 25.92 -8.56 14.42
CA SER A 312 27.14 -9.33 14.68
C SER A 312 27.39 -10.37 13.57
N GLY A 313 26.35 -10.85 12.89
CA GLY A 313 26.41 -11.95 11.94
C GLY A 313 26.28 -13.34 12.58
N ARG A 314 26.07 -13.43 13.89
CA ARG A 314 25.78 -14.70 14.59
C ARG A 314 24.32 -15.13 14.39
N GLN A 315 24.09 -16.43 14.44
CA GLN A 315 22.73 -16.97 14.47
C GLN A 315 22.07 -16.65 15.82
N PRO A 316 20.83 -16.12 15.81
CA PRO A 316 20.12 -15.79 17.04
C PRO A 316 19.63 -17.07 17.75
N ILE A 317 19.56 -17.02 19.07
CA ILE A 317 19.05 -18.11 19.92
C ILE A 317 17.57 -17.90 20.26
N GLY A 318 16.83 -18.99 20.51
CA GLY A 318 15.42 -18.91 20.92
C GLY A 318 14.40 -18.70 19.80
N PHE A 319 14.74 -19.02 18.54
CA PHE A 319 13.84 -18.88 17.40
C PHE A 319 13.63 -20.22 16.67
N ASP A 320 12.36 -20.51 16.36
CA ASP A 320 11.97 -21.61 15.49
C ASP A 320 10.74 -21.24 14.67
N SER A 321 10.87 -21.23 13.34
CA SER A 321 9.78 -20.85 12.43
C SER A 321 8.74 -21.95 12.23
N THR A 322 9.08 -23.21 12.57
CA THR A 322 8.20 -24.38 12.39
C THR A 322 7.26 -24.62 13.57
N LEU A 323 7.57 -24.04 14.72
CA LEU A 323 6.88 -24.28 15.99
C LEU A 323 5.38 -23.96 15.94
N ASN A 324 5.00 -22.93 15.17
CA ASN A 324 3.61 -22.50 15.03
C ASN A 324 2.92 -23.04 13.76
N ASN A 325 3.55 -23.95 13.01
CA ASN A 325 2.99 -24.49 11.76
C ASN A 325 1.65 -25.21 11.97
N ARG A 326 1.43 -25.79 13.16
CA ARG A 326 0.18 -26.48 13.54
C ARG A 326 -0.93 -25.53 13.96
N LEU A 327 -0.61 -24.27 14.28
CA LEU A 327 -1.60 -23.23 14.60
C LEU A 327 -2.18 -22.58 13.34
N ALA A 328 -1.45 -22.65 12.23
CA ALA A 328 -1.90 -22.09 10.97
C ALA A 328 -3.11 -22.85 10.40
N ALA A 329 -3.92 -22.16 9.61
CA ALA A 329 -4.98 -22.77 8.81
C ALA A 329 -4.40 -23.91 7.92
N PRO A 330 -5.22 -24.92 7.54
CA PRO A 330 -4.78 -26.04 6.71
C PRO A 330 -4.36 -25.54 5.32
N THR A 331 -3.12 -25.09 5.24
CA THR A 331 -2.48 -24.51 4.07
C THR A 331 -1.09 -25.13 3.94
N PRO A 332 -0.59 -25.27 2.71
CA PRO A 332 0.75 -25.81 2.49
C PRO A 332 1.81 -25.02 3.27
N PRO A 333 2.81 -25.67 3.90
CA PRO A 333 3.89 -25.00 4.60
C PRO A 333 4.61 -24.00 3.69
N ARG A 334 4.65 -22.73 4.13
CA ARG A 334 5.37 -21.65 3.42
C ARG A 334 6.77 -21.49 4.01
N ALA A 335 7.80 -21.63 3.17
CA ALA A 335 9.17 -21.27 3.55
C ALA A 335 9.31 -19.74 3.58
N ILE A 336 9.36 -19.15 4.78
CA ILE A 336 9.55 -17.71 4.94
C ILE A 336 11.05 -17.40 5.07
N LYS A 337 11.55 -16.56 4.17
CA LYS A 337 12.90 -16.02 4.26
C LYS A 337 12.86 -14.70 5.04
N ILE A 338 13.42 -14.70 6.24
CA ILE A 338 13.57 -13.49 7.05
C ILE A 338 14.47 -12.48 6.31
N LEU A 339 14.09 -11.20 6.35
CA LEU A 339 14.89 -10.12 5.79
C LEU A 339 16.27 -10.06 6.45
N SER A 340 17.29 -9.75 5.67
CA SER A 340 18.61 -9.45 6.23
C SER A 340 18.51 -8.25 7.17
N TRP A 341 19.39 -8.18 8.17
CA TRP A 341 19.45 -7.07 9.13
C TRP A 341 19.52 -5.71 8.46
N LYS A 342 20.36 -5.56 7.41
CA LYS A 342 20.48 -4.31 6.66
C LYS A 342 19.16 -3.90 5.99
N LYS A 343 18.51 -4.83 5.27
CA LYS A 343 17.18 -4.62 4.67
C LYS A 343 16.10 -4.31 5.71
N ALA A 344 16.18 -4.88 6.91
CA ALA A 344 15.26 -4.59 8.00
C ALA A 344 15.42 -3.15 8.50
N VAL A 345 16.66 -2.68 8.69
CA VAL A 345 16.93 -1.28 9.05
C VAL A 345 16.47 -0.32 7.94
N GLU A 346 16.79 -0.61 6.68
CA GLU A 346 16.33 0.17 5.51
C GLU A 346 14.80 0.24 5.44
N TYR A 347 14.12 -0.87 5.74
CA TYR A 347 12.66 -0.92 5.82
C TYR A 347 12.11 0.04 6.90
N PHE A 348 12.66 0.02 8.12
CA PHE A 348 12.20 0.93 9.18
C PHE A 348 12.54 2.38 8.89
N GLN A 349 13.68 2.68 8.25
CA GLN A 349 14.00 4.03 7.77
C GLN A 349 12.95 4.51 6.77
N LYS A 350 12.62 3.70 5.75
CA LYS A 350 11.57 4.02 4.78
C LYS A 350 10.22 4.23 5.47
N LEU A 351 9.82 3.31 6.35
CA LEU A 351 8.56 3.43 7.10
C LEU A 351 8.50 4.73 7.90
N LEU A 352 9.57 5.09 8.61
CA LEU A 352 9.63 6.33 9.39
C LEU A 352 9.55 7.58 8.50
N HIS A 353 10.19 7.58 7.33
CA HIS A 353 10.04 8.66 6.37
C HIS A 353 8.60 8.77 5.83
N ASP A 354 7.98 7.64 5.48
CA ASP A 354 6.59 7.59 5.04
C ASP A 354 5.64 8.13 6.13
N LEU A 355 5.86 7.76 7.40
CA LEU A 355 5.09 8.27 8.54
C LEU A 355 5.36 9.76 8.81
N ASP A 356 6.57 10.25 8.59
CA ASP A 356 6.90 11.68 8.74
C ASP A 356 6.18 12.53 7.69
N ILE A 357 6.10 12.05 6.44
CA ILE A 357 5.32 12.69 5.37
C ILE A 357 3.86 12.84 5.82
N ILE A 358 3.25 11.78 6.35
CA ILE A 358 1.89 11.81 6.91
C ILE A 358 1.76 12.83 8.05
N CYS A 359 2.73 12.86 8.97
CA CYS A 359 2.70 13.77 10.12
C CYS A 359 3.00 15.23 9.77
N SER A 360 3.70 15.47 8.66
CA SER A 360 4.04 16.80 8.15
C SER A 360 2.89 17.44 7.38
N TYR A 361 1.94 16.63 6.91
CA TYR A 361 0.83 17.10 6.11
C TYR A 361 -0.08 18.04 6.92
N SER A 362 -0.27 19.25 6.38
CA SER A 362 -1.23 20.18 6.94
C SER A 362 -2.63 19.65 6.67
N LEU A 363 -3.46 19.55 7.72
CA LEU A 363 -4.82 19.04 7.63
C LEU A 363 -5.68 20.01 6.80
N ASP A 364 -5.62 19.88 5.48
CA ASP A 364 -6.28 20.74 4.52
C ASP A 364 -7.80 20.55 4.58
N PRO A 365 -8.60 21.62 4.75
CA PRO A 365 -10.05 21.53 4.74
C PRO A 365 -10.65 21.21 3.36
N LEU A 366 -9.88 21.28 2.26
CA LEU A 366 -10.36 21.08 0.89
C LEU A 366 -10.18 19.63 0.40
N PHE A 367 -11.26 19.03 -0.12
CA PHE A 367 -11.26 17.65 -0.65
C PHE A 367 -10.22 17.40 -1.74
N GLU A 368 -10.08 18.33 -2.68
CA GLU A 368 -9.12 18.21 -3.77
C GLU A 368 -7.67 18.14 -3.27
N GLY A 369 -7.37 18.87 -2.19
CA GLY A 369 -6.07 18.82 -1.52
C GLY A 369 -5.80 17.44 -0.93
N VAL A 370 -6.81 16.85 -0.28
CA VAL A 370 -6.75 15.48 0.27
C VAL A 370 -6.55 14.44 -0.83
N LEU A 371 -7.37 14.46 -1.89
CA LEU A 371 -7.26 13.52 -3.00
C LEU A 371 -5.86 13.56 -3.63
N ARG A 372 -5.37 14.78 -3.89
CA ARG A 372 -4.02 14.98 -4.43
C ARG A 372 -2.96 14.45 -3.47
N PHE A 373 -3.02 14.80 -2.20
CA PHE A 373 -2.05 14.31 -1.21
C PHE A 373 -2.01 12.78 -1.16
N VAL A 374 -3.16 12.10 -1.16
CA VAL A 374 -3.20 10.64 -1.15
C VAL A 374 -2.58 10.07 -2.44
N VAL A 375 -2.89 10.63 -3.61
CA VAL A 375 -2.30 10.17 -4.88
C VAL A 375 -0.80 10.40 -4.92
N GLU A 376 -0.31 11.56 -4.47
CA GLU A 376 1.13 11.85 -4.40
C GLU A 376 1.84 10.94 -3.38
N PHE A 377 1.22 10.71 -2.22
CA PHE A 377 1.77 9.81 -1.20
C PHE A 377 1.97 8.39 -1.74
N GLN A 378 1.07 7.91 -2.61
CA GLN A 378 1.18 6.59 -3.22
C GLN A 378 2.35 6.48 -4.22
N LYS A 379 2.83 7.59 -4.80
CA LYS A 379 4.01 7.58 -5.68
C LYS A 379 5.30 7.18 -4.95
N PHE A 380 5.34 7.37 -3.63
CA PHE A 380 6.45 6.89 -2.78
C PHE A 380 6.39 5.37 -2.50
N GLN A 381 5.39 4.66 -3.05
CA GLN A 381 5.15 3.23 -2.83
C GLN A 381 5.14 2.86 -1.33
N PRO A 382 4.23 3.46 -0.53
CA PRO A 382 4.17 3.24 0.90
C PRO A 382 3.73 1.80 1.23
N ASP A 383 4.37 1.22 2.24
CA ASP A 383 4.01 -0.10 2.75
C ASP A 383 2.68 -0.08 3.51
N LEU A 384 2.07 -1.26 3.74
CA LEU A 384 0.74 -1.34 4.35
C LEU A 384 0.64 -0.57 5.67
N VAL A 385 1.65 -0.68 6.55
CA VAL A 385 1.62 -0.01 7.85
C VAL A 385 1.47 1.50 7.70
N ALA A 386 2.19 2.11 6.75
CA ALA A 386 2.08 3.54 6.46
C ALA A 386 0.71 3.89 5.84
N ARG A 387 0.25 3.08 4.87
CA ARG A 387 -1.07 3.24 4.24
C ARG A 387 -2.23 3.15 5.25
N ALA A 388 -2.15 2.23 6.20
CA ALA A 388 -3.15 2.06 7.25
C ALA A 388 -3.17 3.26 8.21
N HIS A 389 -1.99 3.79 8.59
CA HIS A 389 -1.92 5.01 9.40
C HIS A 389 -2.47 6.23 8.65
N LEU A 390 -2.21 6.36 7.34
CA LEU A 390 -2.82 7.41 6.52
C LEU A 390 -4.34 7.29 6.52
N GLN A 391 -4.88 6.09 6.28
CA GLN A 391 -6.32 5.86 6.25
C GLN A 391 -6.98 6.17 7.60
N LEU A 392 -6.34 5.80 8.72
CA LEU A 392 -6.81 6.10 10.07
C LEU A 392 -6.77 7.60 10.38
N LEU A 393 -5.77 8.33 9.84
CA LEU A 393 -5.73 9.79 9.95
C LEU A 393 -6.86 10.44 9.16
N LEU A 394 -7.11 9.98 7.93
CA LEU A 394 -8.12 10.56 7.05
C LEU A 394 -9.54 10.32 7.56
N LEU A 395 -9.84 9.12 8.05
CA LEU A 395 -11.19 8.69 8.38
C LEU A 395 -11.28 8.21 9.83
N GLN A 396 -11.93 9.01 10.67
CA GLN A 396 -12.25 8.65 12.07
C GLN A 396 -13.75 8.83 12.30
N GLU A 397 -14.46 7.75 12.63
CA GLU A 397 -15.90 7.77 12.93
C GLU A 397 -16.77 8.46 11.84
N GLY A 398 -16.42 8.29 10.56
CA GLY A 398 -17.14 8.92 9.45
C GLY A 398 -16.90 10.43 9.29
N LYS A 399 -15.88 10.98 9.97
CA LYS A 399 -15.43 12.37 9.83
C LYS A 399 -14.03 12.42 9.22
N LEU A 400 -13.79 13.44 8.40
CA LEU A 400 -12.47 13.76 7.87
C LEU A 400 -11.58 14.27 9.01
N TYR A 401 -10.42 13.63 9.20
CA TYR A 401 -9.50 13.92 10.31
C TYR A 401 -10.14 13.83 11.70
N GLY A 402 -11.29 13.19 11.87
CA GLY A 402 -12.06 13.24 13.12
C GLY A 402 -12.59 14.63 13.50
N ARG A 403 -12.55 15.60 12.58
CA ARG A 403 -12.96 17.00 12.79
C ARG A 403 -14.21 17.36 11.99
N ASP A 404 -14.12 17.28 10.66
CA ASP A 404 -15.16 17.75 9.75
C ASP A 404 -16.05 16.58 9.30
N PRO A 405 -17.39 16.66 9.46
CA PRO A 405 -18.30 15.71 8.82
C PRO A 405 -18.08 15.68 7.31
N VAL A 406 -18.04 14.49 6.71
CA VAL A 406 -17.80 14.33 5.26
C VAL A 406 -18.82 15.11 4.43
N PHE A 407 -20.09 15.18 4.85
CA PHE A 407 -21.07 16.03 4.16
C PHE A 407 -20.70 17.51 4.15
N ALA A 408 -20.21 18.06 5.27
CA ALA A 408 -19.77 19.45 5.33
C ALA A 408 -18.59 19.69 4.38
N MET A 409 -17.74 18.69 4.20
CA MET A 409 -16.66 18.72 3.23
C MET A 409 -17.16 18.68 1.78
N ILE A 410 -18.15 17.83 1.46
CA ILE A 410 -18.81 17.81 0.14
C ILE A 410 -19.40 19.19 -0.18
N CYS A 411 -20.09 19.83 0.77
CA CYS A 411 -20.64 21.16 0.56
C CYS A 411 -19.56 22.20 0.22
N LYS A 412 -18.40 22.15 0.90
CA LYS A 412 -17.25 23.02 0.59
C LYS A 412 -16.68 22.70 -0.79
N ALA A 413 -16.50 21.42 -1.12
CA ALA A 413 -15.92 20.97 -2.39
C ALA A 413 -16.82 21.28 -3.61
N ALA A 414 -18.14 21.20 -3.44
CA ALA A 414 -19.14 21.58 -4.44
C ALA A 414 -19.41 23.09 -4.51
N VAL A 415 -18.69 23.91 -3.73
CA VAL A 415 -18.79 25.38 -3.71
C VAL A 415 -20.19 25.89 -3.36
N LEU A 416 -20.83 25.28 -2.35
CA LEU A 416 -22.14 25.73 -1.87
C LEU A 416 -22.01 27.01 -1.01
N PRO A 417 -22.98 27.95 -1.06
CA PRO A 417 -23.01 29.11 -0.17
C PRO A 417 -23.13 28.72 1.32
N GLU A 418 -22.34 29.34 2.19
CA GLU A 418 -22.31 29.06 3.65
C GLU A 418 -23.66 29.22 4.38
N VAL A 419 -24.63 29.92 3.77
CA VAL A 419 -26.00 30.14 4.29
C VAL A 419 -26.84 28.85 4.26
N THR A 420 -26.38 27.79 3.58
CA THR A 420 -27.17 26.60 3.29
C THR A 420 -26.78 25.40 4.17
N LYS A 421 -26.73 25.60 5.50
CA LYS A 421 -26.73 24.48 6.47
C LYS A 421 -28.15 23.98 6.70
N SER A 422 -28.89 23.65 5.63
CA SER A 422 -30.24 23.09 5.75
C SER A 422 -30.13 21.67 6.29
N HIS A 423 -30.53 21.47 7.55
CA HIS A 423 -30.57 20.16 8.20
C HIS A 423 -31.43 19.13 7.46
N ASP A 424 -32.31 19.57 6.54
CA ASP A 424 -33.23 18.69 5.82
C ASP A 424 -32.58 17.93 4.66
N ILE A 425 -31.61 18.53 3.94
CA ILE A 425 -30.89 17.87 2.83
C ILE A 425 -30.03 16.69 3.34
N GLN A 426 -29.49 16.80 4.56
CA GLN A 426 -28.69 15.71 5.17
C GLN A 426 -29.51 14.47 5.51
N LYS A 427 -30.83 14.60 5.67
CA LYS A 427 -31.72 13.48 5.99
C LYS A 427 -32.11 12.67 4.75
N ASN A 428 -31.85 13.19 3.54
CA ASN A 428 -32.12 12.47 2.31
C ASN A 428 -31.22 11.22 2.23
N GLU A 429 -31.83 10.06 2.02
CA GLU A 429 -31.14 8.77 1.97
C GLU A 429 -30.04 8.75 0.90
N SER A 430 -30.29 9.36 -0.26
CA SER A 430 -29.32 9.43 -1.37
C SER A 430 -28.10 10.28 -0.98
N VAL A 431 -28.27 11.31 -0.16
CA VAL A 431 -27.15 12.13 0.34
C VAL A 431 -26.32 11.35 1.36
N VAL A 432 -26.95 10.53 2.20
CA VAL A 432 -26.24 9.63 3.13
C VAL A 432 -25.44 8.58 2.36
N GLN A 433 -26.02 8.01 1.30
CA GLN A 433 -25.32 7.07 0.41
C GLN A 433 -24.13 7.74 -0.30
N LEU A 434 -24.27 8.98 -0.78
CA LEU A 434 -23.16 9.76 -1.34
C LEU A 434 -22.01 9.91 -0.34
N VAL A 435 -22.32 10.22 0.94
CA VAL A 435 -21.30 10.32 1.99
C VAL A 435 -20.55 9.01 2.18
N GLN A 436 -21.26 7.87 2.20
CA GLN A 436 -20.62 6.55 2.29
C GLN A 436 -19.76 6.23 1.06
N LEU A 437 -20.17 6.69 -0.12
CA LEU A 437 -19.43 6.51 -1.35
C LEU A 437 -18.12 7.30 -1.36
N VAL A 438 -18.14 8.54 -0.84
CA VAL A 438 -16.92 9.37 -0.65
C VAL A 438 -15.97 8.73 0.37
N ILE A 439 -16.49 8.21 1.49
CA ILE A 439 -15.69 7.47 2.46
C ILE A 439 -15.05 6.25 1.79
N SER A 440 -15.82 5.52 0.99
CA SER A 440 -15.32 4.34 0.26
C SER A 440 -14.24 4.72 -0.75
N LEU A 441 -14.40 5.82 -1.49
CA LEU A 441 -13.38 6.34 -2.39
C LEU A 441 -12.06 6.64 -1.65
N LEU A 442 -12.11 7.36 -0.53
CA LEU A 442 -10.92 7.68 0.27
C LEU A 442 -10.21 6.41 0.78
N ARG A 443 -10.98 5.40 1.20
CA ARG A 443 -10.42 4.09 1.59
C ARG A 443 -9.76 3.38 0.41
N ILE A 444 -10.40 3.39 -0.76
CA ILE A 444 -9.83 2.78 -1.98
C ILE A 444 -8.49 3.42 -2.31
N LEU A 445 -8.38 4.75 -2.30
CA LEU A 445 -7.14 5.47 -2.62
C LEU A 445 -6.00 5.17 -1.63
N CYS A 446 -6.30 4.69 -0.42
CA CYS A 446 -5.29 4.25 0.55
C CYS A 446 -4.81 2.79 0.32
N THR A 447 -5.44 2.02 -0.57
CA THR A 447 -4.98 0.65 -0.89
C THR A 447 -3.78 0.64 -1.82
N ASN A 448 -3.17 -0.53 -2.07
CA ASN A 448 -2.10 -0.65 -3.06
C ASN A 448 -2.63 -0.37 -4.49
N ALA A 449 -1.75 -0.07 -5.45
CA ALA A 449 -2.13 0.39 -6.79
C ALA A 449 -3.02 -0.63 -7.55
N ALA A 450 -2.77 -1.93 -7.38
CA ALA A 450 -3.56 -2.99 -8.00
C ALA A 450 -5.00 -3.02 -7.47
N TRP A 451 -5.17 -2.95 -6.14
CA TRP A 451 -6.49 -2.83 -5.51
C TRP A 451 -7.19 -1.52 -5.81
N GLN A 452 -6.45 -0.41 -5.88
CA GLN A 452 -6.98 0.88 -6.31
C GLN A 452 -7.64 0.71 -7.67
N ARG A 453 -6.91 0.21 -8.67
CA ARG A 453 -7.48 0.04 -10.03
C ARG A 453 -8.70 -0.87 -10.03
N ARG A 454 -8.61 -2.03 -9.38
CA ARG A 454 -9.70 -3.02 -9.33
C ARG A 454 -10.97 -2.45 -8.68
N LYS A 455 -10.83 -1.70 -7.58
CA LYS A 455 -11.98 -1.13 -6.87
C LYS A 455 -12.51 0.13 -7.54
N LEU A 456 -11.65 0.99 -8.08
CA LEU A 456 -12.07 2.18 -8.83
C LEU A 456 -12.90 1.79 -10.06
N GLY A 457 -12.53 0.71 -10.76
CA GLY A 457 -13.32 0.18 -11.87
C GLY A 457 -14.73 -0.28 -11.44
N LYS A 458 -14.89 -0.83 -10.24
CA LYS A 458 -16.21 -1.25 -9.74
C LYS A 458 -17.04 -0.08 -9.22
N ILE A 459 -16.43 0.79 -8.41
CA ILE A 459 -17.16 1.89 -7.74
C ILE A 459 -17.67 2.93 -8.73
N VAL A 460 -17.06 3.04 -9.92
CA VAL A 460 -17.49 4.02 -10.94
C VAL A 460 -18.97 3.84 -11.33
N GLN A 461 -19.47 2.60 -11.33
CA GLN A 461 -20.89 2.30 -11.57
C GLN A 461 -21.76 2.82 -10.43
N ASP A 462 -21.33 2.63 -9.18
CA ASP A 462 -22.03 3.15 -7.99
C ASP A 462 -22.11 4.69 -8.02
N TRP A 463 -21.05 5.36 -8.51
CA TRP A 463 -21.03 6.82 -8.72
C TRP A 463 -22.04 7.29 -9.79
N ARG A 464 -22.25 6.51 -10.85
CA ARG A 464 -23.31 6.80 -11.83
C ARG A 464 -24.70 6.57 -11.24
N VAL A 465 -24.89 5.47 -10.51
CA VAL A 465 -26.18 5.14 -9.88
C VAL A 465 -26.58 6.22 -8.87
N ILE A 466 -25.65 6.67 -8.01
CA ILE A 466 -25.94 7.70 -7.02
C ILE A 466 -26.26 9.04 -7.67
N TYR A 467 -25.62 9.38 -8.79
CA TYR A 467 -25.96 10.59 -9.55
C TYR A 467 -27.44 10.56 -9.98
N LEU A 468 -27.89 9.45 -10.57
CA LEU A 468 -29.28 9.30 -11.03
C LEU A 468 -30.27 9.32 -9.86
N GLN A 469 -29.93 8.66 -8.75
CA GLN A 469 -30.76 8.68 -7.53
C GLN A 469 -30.87 10.08 -6.94
N LEU A 470 -29.76 10.81 -6.86
CA LEU A 470 -29.74 12.21 -6.41
C LEU A 470 -30.55 13.10 -7.34
N GLU A 471 -30.43 12.93 -8.66
CA GLU A 471 -31.19 13.71 -9.62
C GLU A 471 -32.70 13.49 -9.46
N LEU A 472 -33.14 12.23 -9.35
CA LEU A 472 -34.54 11.88 -9.12
C LEU A 472 -35.05 12.39 -7.77
N ALA A 473 -34.25 12.24 -6.71
CA ALA A 473 -34.62 12.70 -5.37
C ALA A 473 -34.77 14.22 -5.34
N PHE A 474 -33.83 14.97 -5.93
CA PHE A 474 -33.89 16.42 -6.00
C PHE A 474 -35.05 16.90 -6.89
N ARG A 475 -35.36 16.23 -8.00
CA ARG A 475 -36.56 16.54 -8.80
C ARG A 475 -37.85 16.31 -8.01
N LYS A 476 -37.93 15.25 -7.20
CA LYS A 476 -39.11 14.93 -6.39
C LYS A 476 -39.30 15.93 -5.24
N GLU A 477 -38.21 16.35 -4.59
CA GLU A 477 -38.26 17.28 -3.45
C GLU A 477 -38.50 18.73 -3.88
N PHE A 478 -38.00 19.15 -5.04
CA PHE A 478 -38.00 20.56 -5.46
C PHE A 478 -38.86 20.85 -6.71
N GLY A 479 -39.56 19.85 -7.25
CA GLY A 479 -40.42 19.98 -8.43
C GLY A 479 -39.66 20.07 -9.77
N GLU A 480 -40.42 20.07 -10.88
CA GLU A 480 -39.88 20.48 -12.18
C GLU A 480 -39.58 21.98 -12.17
N ILE A 481 -38.71 22.43 -13.08
CA ILE A 481 -38.24 23.82 -13.19
C ILE A 481 -39.41 24.73 -13.63
N SER A 482 -40.37 25.00 -12.75
CA SER A 482 -41.39 26.02 -12.92
C SER A 482 -41.15 27.12 -11.89
N SER A 483 -40.92 28.32 -12.41
CA SER A 483 -40.51 29.51 -11.67
C SER A 483 -41.60 30.01 -10.71
N THR A 484 -41.53 29.73 -9.41
CA THR A 484 -42.37 30.49 -8.45
C THR A 484 -41.98 30.52 -6.95
N SER A 485 -40.70 30.66 -6.55
CA SER A 485 -40.32 31.36 -5.29
C SER A 485 -38.79 31.58 -5.18
N ILE A 486 -38.37 32.52 -4.32
CA ILE A 486 -36.95 32.85 -4.11
C ILE A 486 -36.21 31.73 -3.35
N ASP A 487 -36.90 31.01 -2.45
CA ASP A 487 -36.33 29.90 -1.66
C ASP A 487 -36.25 28.58 -2.45
N GLU A 488 -37.23 28.24 -3.30
CA GLU A 488 -37.14 27.09 -4.23
C GLU A 488 -35.92 27.24 -5.17
N ASN A 489 -35.59 28.48 -5.53
CA ASN A 489 -34.46 28.79 -6.41
C ASN A 489 -33.08 28.55 -5.74
N VAL A 490 -33.00 28.50 -4.40
CA VAL A 490 -31.75 28.20 -3.68
C VAL A 490 -31.51 26.70 -3.61
N CYS A 491 -32.51 25.90 -3.27
CA CYS A 491 -32.40 24.44 -3.20
C CYS A 491 -32.14 23.79 -4.56
N ILE A 492 -32.78 24.30 -5.62
CA ILE A 492 -32.51 23.86 -7.01
C ILE A 492 -31.06 24.17 -7.39
N LYS A 493 -30.51 25.32 -6.96
CA LYS A 493 -29.10 25.65 -7.19
C LYS A 493 -28.19 24.70 -6.43
N ILE A 494 -28.42 24.47 -5.13
CA ILE A 494 -27.64 23.52 -4.31
C ILE A 494 -27.58 22.14 -4.99
N SER A 495 -28.74 21.62 -5.38
CA SER A 495 -28.89 20.33 -6.05
C SER A 495 -28.04 20.26 -7.32
N LYS A 496 -28.06 21.30 -8.16
CA LYS A 496 -27.22 21.39 -9.37
C LYS A 496 -25.72 21.42 -9.06
N HIS A 497 -25.29 22.06 -7.98
CA HIS A 497 -23.87 22.11 -7.61
C HIS A 497 -23.38 20.74 -7.14
N ILE A 498 -24.18 20.06 -6.32
CA ILE A 498 -23.88 18.70 -5.86
C ILE A 498 -23.81 17.75 -7.06
N LEU A 499 -24.82 17.77 -7.94
CA LEU A 499 -24.83 16.92 -9.14
C LEU A 499 -23.61 17.18 -10.04
N ASN A 500 -23.26 18.44 -10.30
CA ASN A 500 -22.08 18.77 -11.10
C ASN A 500 -20.78 18.29 -10.44
N TRP A 501 -20.68 18.40 -9.12
CA TRP A 501 -19.53 17.89 -8.37
C TRP A 501 -19.45 16.36 -8.41
N VAL A 502 -20.57 15.66 -8.25
CA VAL A 502 -20.62 14.18 -8.38
C VAL A 502 -20.16 13.74 -9.76
N GLU A 503 -20.59 14.41 -10.85
CA GLU A 503 -20.10 14.10 -12.20
C GLU A 503 -18.60 14.37 -12.35
N GLU A 504 -18.10 15.50 -11.85
CA GLU A 504 -16.67 15.81 -11.88
C GLU A 504 -15.85 14.71 -11.17
N GLN A 505 -16.28 14.28 -9.98
CA GLN A 505 -15.61 13.19 -9.26
C GLN A 505 -15.71 11.86 -10.02
N THR A 506 -16.82 11.60 -10.70
CA THR A 506 -17.00 10.39 -11.51
C THR A 506 -15.99 10.36 -12.67
N TYR A 507 -15.78 11.48 -13.37
CA TYR A 507 -14.77 11.58 -14.42
C TYR A 507 -13.34 11.56 -13.88
N TRP A 508 -13.10 12.10 -12.67
CA TRP A 508 -11.80 11.99 -12.00
C TRP A 508 -11.47 10.53 -11.62
N ILE A 509 -12.46 9.77 -11.14
CA ILE A 509 -12.30 8.33 -10.86
C ILE A 509 -12.00 7.56 -12.15
N ALA A 510 -12.75 7.85 -13.23
CA ALA A 510 -12.54 7.22 -14.52
C ALA A 510 -11.14 7.53 -15.10
N SER A 511 -10.67 8.77 -14.99
CA SER A 511 -9.32 9.13 -15.42
C SER A 511 -8.26 8.41 -14.59
N ARG A 512 -8.39 8.38 -13.27
CA ARG A 512 -7.44 7.64 -12.40
C ARG A 512 -7.42 6.14 -12.70
N PHE A 513 -8.59 5.53 -12.93
CA PHE A 513 -8.70 4.11 -13.32
C PHE A 513 -7.91 3.81 -14.60
N LEU A 514 -8.03 4.67 -15.63
CA LEU A 514 -7.32 4.50 -16.89
C LEU A 514 -5.81 4.69 -16.72
N MET A 515 -5.39 5.76 -16.03
CA MET A 515 -3.96 6.05 -15.80
C MET A 515 -3.25 4.97 -14.97
N LEU A 516 -3.92 4.42 -13.96
CA LEU A 516 -3.40 3.29 -13.17
C LEU A 516 -3.10 2.06 -14.04
N GLY A 517 -3.78 1.89 -15.18
CA GLY A 517 -3.47 0.79 -16.09
C GLY A 517 -2.12 0.93 -16.78
N PHE A 518 -1.63 2.16 -17.02
CA PHE A 518 -0.26 2.38 -17.49
C PHE A 518 0.76 2.17 -16.37
N GLU A 519 0.49 2.69 -15.17
CA GLU A 519 1.36 2.49 -13.99
C GLU A 519 1.55 1.01 -13.63
N LEU A 520 0.55 0.17 -13.91
CA LEU A 520 0.55 -1.28 -13.67
C LEU A 520 0.91 -2.11 -14.91
N GLU A 521 1.34 -1.46 -16.01
CA GLU A 521 1.74 -2.12 -17.26
C GLU A 521 0.69 -3.08 -17.85
N LEU A 522 -0.60 -2.72 -17.74
CA LEU A 522 -1.72 -3.56 -18.17
C LEU A 522 -2.10 -3.40 -19.65
N TYR A 523 -1.51 -2.42 -20.33
CA TYR A 523 -1.80 -2.12 -21.73
C TYR A 523 -0.62 -2.49 -22.61
N SER A 524 -0.90 -3.20 -23.70
CA SER A 524 0.11 -3.47 -24.72
C SER A 524 0.24 -2.29 -25.70
N PRO A 525 1.37 -2.14 -26.41
CA PRO A 525 1.57 -1.05 -27.37
C PRO A 525 0.52 -0.99 -28.49
N CYS A 526 -0.08 -2.12 -28.87
CA CYS A 526 -1.15 -2.17 -29.87
C CYS A 526 -2.50 -1.63 -29.36
N GLU A 527 -2.63 -1.43 -28.05
CA GLU A 527 -3.84 -0.94 -27.39
C GLU A 527 -3.72 0.53 -26.97
N TYR A 528 -2.53 1.12 -27.03
CA TYR A 528 -2.31 2.51 -26.63
C TYR A 528 -3.23 3.49 -27.37
N CYS A 529 -3.54 3.23 -28.65
CA CYS A 529 -4.42 4.09 -29.42
C CYS A 529 -5.83 4.17 -28.81
N MET A 530 -6.44 3.03 -28.48
CA MET A 530 -7.80 3.02 -27.90
C MET A 530 -7.81 3.54 -26.45
N VAL A 531 -6.76 3.26 -25.68
CA VAL A 531 -6.66 3.72 -24.29
C VAL A 531 -6.46 5.23 -24.21
N TYR A 532 -5.53 5.79 -25.00
CA TYR A 532 -5.33 7.25 -25.06
C TYR A 532 -6.56 7.96 -25.61
N TRP A 533 -7.26 7.37 -26.58
CA TRP A 533 -8.51 7.92 -27.08
C TRP A 533 -9.54 8.03 -25.95
N TYR A 534 -9.72 6.95 -25.18
CA TYR A 534 -10.68 6.95 -24.08
C TYR A 534 -10.29 7.95 -22.97
N ILE A 535 -9.00 8.02 -22.63
CA ILE A 535 -8.45 9.01 -21.70
C ILE A 535 -8.77 10.43 -22.18
N TYR A 536 -8.51 10.72 -23.45
CA TYR A 536 -8.79 12.02 -24.05
C TYR A 536 -10.27 12.42 -23.90
N VAL A 537 -11.20 11.52 -24.24
CA VAL A 537 -12.64 11.81 -24.13
C VAL A 537 -13.07 12.03 -22.67
N VAL A 538 -12.55 11.20 -21.74
CA VAL A 538 -12.82 11.35 -20.29
C VAL A 538 -12.26 12.67 -19.75
N LEU A 539 -11.05 13.06 -20.16
CA LEU A 539 -10.42 14.31 -19.72
C LEU A 539 -11.16 15.54 -20.23
N ILE A 540 -11.73 15.52 -21.44
CA ILE A 540 -12.61 16.60 -21.94
C ILE A 540 -13.78 16.80 -20.99
N LYS A 541 -14.47 15.72 -20.63
CA LYS A 541 -15.62 15.80 -19.72
C LYS A 541 -15.23 16.24 -18.31
N LEU A 542 -14.09 15.78 -17.81
CA LEU A 542 -13.53 16.27 -16.56
C LEU A 542 -13.27 17.79 -16.62
N ALA A 543 -12.60 18.28 -17.67
CA ALA A 543 -12.31 19.69 -17.86
C ALA A 543 -13.57 20.56 -17.97
N GLU A 544 -14.59 20.11 -18.72
CA GLU A 544 -15.90 20.77 -18.82
C GLU A 544 -16.55 20.95 -17.43
N LYS A 545 -16.60 19.88 -16.63
CA LYS A 545 -17.25 19.90 -15.30
C LYS A 545 -16.45 20.72 -14.27
N THR A 546 -15.13 20.60 -14.28
CA THR A 546 -14.23 21.43 -13.45
C THR A 546 -14.35 22.92 -13.81
N HIS A 547 -14.41 23.25 -15.11
CA HIS A 547 -14.62 24.62 -15.56
C HIS A 547 -15.96 25.17 -15.05
N LEU A 548 -17.06 24.42 -15.23
CA LEU A 548 -18.40 24.82 -14.75
C LEU A 548 -18.46 25.05 -13.23
N LYS A 549 -17.78 24.21 -12.44
CA LYS A 549 -17.63 24.41 -11.00
C LYS A 549 -16.93 25.74 -10.69
N MET A 550 -15.83 26.03 -11.38
CA MET A 550 -15.03 27.24 -11.16
C MET A 550 -15.72 28.53 -11.61
N LEU A 551 -16.49 28.50 -12.71
CA LEU A 551 -17.28 29.67 -13.14
C LEU A 551 -18.27 30.10 -12.07
N THR A 552 -18.89 29.11 -11.44
CA THR A 552 -19.90 29.34 -10.41
C THR A 552 -19.30 29.90 -9.12
N SER A 553 -18.11 29.43 -8.74
CA SER A 553 -17.29 30.01 -7.65
C SER A 553 -16.98 31.49 -7.89
N ASN A 554 -16.55 31.84 -9.10
CA ASN A 554 -16.23 33.22 -9.48
C ASN A 554 -17.44 34.15 -9.42
N GLU A 555 -18.63 33.67 -9.81
CA GLU A 555 -19.89 34.42 -9.68
C GLU A 555 -20.25 34.70 -8.21
N ILE A 556 -20.05 33.73 -7.32
CA ILE A 556 -20.29 33.91 -5.87
C ILE A 556 -19.30 34.93 -5.28
N ALA A 557 -18.01 34.87 -5.66
CA ALA A 557 -16.99 35.80 -5.22
C ALA A 557 -17.28 37.25 -5.67
N LYS A 558 -17.71 37.43 -6.93
CA LYS A 558 -18.12 38.74 -7.47
C LYS A 558 -19.32 39.34 -6.71
N ARG A 559 -20.29 38.52 -6.30
CA ARG A 559 -21.46 38.97 -5.52
C ARG A 559 -21.08 39.40 -4.09
N LYS A 560 -20.13 38.73 -3.44
CA LYS A 560 -19.58 39.17 -2.14
C LYS A 560 -18.81 40.50 -2.27
N GLY A 561 -18.09 40.71 -3.38
CA GLY A 561 -17.36 41.96 -3.66
C GLY A 561 -18.23 43.16 -4.02
N LYS A 562 -19.37 42.96 -4.70
CA LYS A 562 -20.30 44.04 -5.09
C LYS A 562 -20.99 44.74 -3.92
N LYS A 563 -21.06 44.13 -2.73
CA LYS A 563 -21.55 44.82 -1.51
C LYS A 563 -20.59 45.90 -0.98
N LYS A 564 -19.39 46.09 -1.56
CA LYS A 564 -18.39 47.04 -1.04
C LYS A 564 -17.89 48.10 -2.04
N ARG A 565 -18.40 48.20 -3.27
CA ARG A 565 -18.00 49.29 -4.18
C ARG A 565 -18.98 49.50 -5.33
N GLU A 566 -19.79 50.55 -5.22
CA GLU A 566 -20.34 51.25 -6.38
C GLU A 566 -19.33 52.30 -6.84
N SER A 567 -18.68 52.07 -7.98
CA SER A 567 -18.24 53.11 -8.94
C SER A 567 -17.44 52.51 -10.10
N LEU A 568 -18.05 52.60 -11.29
CA LEU A 568 -17.50 52.85 -12.64
C LEU A 568 -16.03 52.46 -12.96
N LYS A 569 -15.87 51.47 -13.84
CA LYS A 569 -15.51 51.67 -15.26
C LYS A 569 -15.38 50.33 -16.01
N ASP A 570 -15.97 50.30 -17.19
CA ASP A 570 -15.80 49.28 -18.21
C ASP A 570 -14.33 49.13 -18.59
N ALA A 571 -13.81 47.94 -18.34
CA ALA A 571 -12.77 47.33 -19.15
C ALA A 571 -13.25 45.90 -19.38
N ALA A 572 -13.39 45.51 -20.65
CA ALA A 572 -13.59 44.12 -21.05
C ALA A 572 -12.50 43.28 -20.36
N ARG A 573 -12.87 42.60 -19.26
CA ARG A 573 -11.94 41.72 -18.55
C ARG A 573 -11.97 40.40 -19.30
N ASP A 574 -10.88 40.12 -20.01
CA ASP A 574 -10.66 38.82 -20.65
C ASP A 574 -10.98 37.69 -19.67
N TYR A 575 -11.83 36.78 -20.13
CA TYR A 575 -12.29 35.64 -19.35
C TYR A 575 -11.13 34.64 -19.24
N GLN A 576 -10.26 34.80 -18.24
CA GLN A 576 -9.12 33.92 -18.05
C GLN A 576 -9.59 32.54 -17.57
N ILE A 577 -9.31 31.51 -18.37
CA ILE A 577 -9.56 30.12 -18.02
C ILE A 577 -8.75 29.77 -16.77
N PRO A 578 -9.34 29.14 -15.74
CA PRO A 578 -8.61 28.79 -14.52
C PRO A 578 -7.38 27.90 -14.79
N PRO A 579 -6.25 28.10 -14.08
CA PRO A 579 -5.01 27.34 -14.32
C PRO A 579 -5.16 25.81 -14.22
N VAL A 580 -6.05 25.30 -13.37
CA VAL A 580 -6.32 23.86 -13.23
C VAL A 580 -7.02 23.29 -14.47
N VAL A 581 -7.90 24.06 -15.10
CA VAL A 581 -8.58 23.66 -16.34
C VAL A 581 -7.59 23.68 -17.51
N LEU A 582 -6.68 24.66 -17.54
CA LEU A 582 -5.59 24.71 -18.50
C LEU A 582 -4.61 23.53 -18.34
N LEU A 583 -4.36 23.07 -17.10
CA LEU A 583 -3.55 21.86 -16.88
C LEU A 583 -4.23 20.61 -17.46
N LEU A 584 -5.54 20.44 -17.23
CA LEU A 584 -6.31 19.38 -17.88
C LEU A 584 -6.27 19.53 -19.40
N GLN A 585 -6.34 20.75 -19.93
CA GLN A 585 -6.22 21.01 -21.36
C GLN A 585 -4.88 20.54 -21.94
N CYS A 586 -3.76 20.71 -21.22
CA CYS A 586 -2.48 20.14 -21.64
C CYS A 586 -2.54 18.61 -21.74
N GLN A 587 -3.13 17.95 -20.75
CA GLN A 587 -3.27 16.49 -20.73
C GLN A 587 -4.20 15.99 -21.85
N ILE A 588 -5.28 16.72 -22.15
CA ILE A 588 -6.18 16.46 -23.29
C ILE A 588 -5.38 16.49 -24.59
N TYR A 589 -4.62 17.56 -24.84
CA TYR A 589 -3.83 17.68 -26.08
C TYR A 589 -2.74 16.61 -26.21
N LEU A 590 -2.10 16.20 -25.10
CA LEU A 590 -1.17 15.08 -25.12
C LEU A 590 -1.86 13.76 -25.50
N ALA A 591 -3.00 13.45 -24.85
CA ALA A 591 -3.75 12.23 -25.11
C ALA A 591 -4.31 12.20 -26.55
N GLU A 592 -4.83 13.32 -27.04
CA GLU A 592 -5.30 13.50 -28.41
C GLU A 592 -4.16 13.33 -29.41
N GLY A 593 -3.04 14.02 -29.20
CA GLY A 593 -1.87 13.93 -30.05
C GLY A 593 -1.33 12.51 -30.15
N LEU A 594 -1.22 11.79 -29.03
CA LEU A 594 -0.81 10.39 -28.99
C LEU A 594 -1.80 9.47 -29.71
N THR A 595 -3.11 9.66 -29.47
CA THR A 595 -4.17 8.92 -30.14
C THR A 595 -4.07 9.05 -31.65
N MET A 596 -3.99 10.28 -32.14
CA MET A 596 -3.94 10.58 -33.56
C MET A 596 -2.64 10.09 -34.19
N MET A 597 -1.49 10.28 -33.52
CA MET A 597 -0.20 9.78 -33.98
C MET A 597 -0.22 8.25 -34.12
N LEU A 598 -0.69 7.53 -33.10
CA LEU A 598 -0.81 6.07 -33.13
C LEU A 598 -1.78 5.59 -34.22
N ALA A 599 -2.92 6.27 -34.37
CA ALA A 599 -3.90 5.95 -35.41
C ALA A 599 -3.30 6.14 -36.82
N ALA A 600 -2.59 7.25 -37.06
CA ALA A 600 -1.96 7.50 -38.36
C ALA A 600 -0.83 6.50 -38.66
N LEU A 601 0.02 6.17 -37.68
CA LEU A 601 1.03 5.12 -37.82
C LEU A 601 0.41 3.76 -38.15
N ARG A 602 -0.73 3.42 -37.52
CA ARG A 602 -1.49 2.20 -37.81
C ARG A 602 -2.07 2.21 -39.23
N ASN A 603 -2.65 3.33 -39.66
CA ASN A 603 -3.35 3.45 -40.94
C ASN A 603 -2.39 3.50 -42.13
N GLU A 604 -1.29 4.26 -42.02
CA GLU A 604 -0.35 4.50 -43.14
C GLU A 604 0.77 3.45 -43.20
N HIS A 605 1.23 2.95 -42.04
CA HIS A 605 2.41 2.08 -41.96
C HIS A 605 2.12 0.67 -41.44
N LYS A 606 0.86 0.35 -41.11
CA LYS A 606 0.45 -0.97 -40.59
C LYS A 606 1.22 -1.40 -39.32
N VAL A 607 1.78 -0.45 -38.57
CA VAL A 607 2.47 -0.71 -37.30
C VAL A 607 1.45 -0.79 -36.16
N PHE A 608 1.76 -1.52 -35.09
CA PHE A 608 0.89 -1.68 -33.91
C PHE A 608 -0.46 -2.34 -34.20
N GLN A 609 -0.57 -3.11 -35.28
CA GLN A 609 -1.73 -3.96 -35.53
C GLN A 609 -1.73 -5.12 -34.56
N SER A 610 -2.89 -5.38 -33.96
CA SER A 610 -3.09 -6.62 -33.21
C SER A 610 -3.54 -7.71 -34.16
N LEU A 611 -2.73 -8.75 -34.27
CA LEU A 611 -3.02 -9.93 -35.06
C LEU A 611 -3.13 -11.10 -34.08
N GLY A 612 -4.34 -11.59 -33.87
CA GLY A 612 -4.61 -12.75 -33.02
C GLY A 612 -5.80 -13.53 -33.59
N PRO A 613 -5.76 -14.88 -33.58
CA PRO A 613 -6.83 -15.69 -34.17
C PRO A 613 -8.10 -15.75 -33.30
N PHE A 614 -8.02 -15.36 -32.02
CA PHE A 614 -9.10 -15.55 -31.05
C PHE A 614 -9.86 -14.28 -30.69
N ASN A 615 -9.19 -13.13 -30.56
CA ASN A 615 -9.81 -11.87 -30.11
C ASN A 615 -9.70 -10.79 -31.19
N THR A 616 -10.83 -10.20 -31.52
CA THR A 616 -10.95 -9.01 -32.37
C THR A 616 -10.53 -7.74 -31.61
N GLU A 617 -10.29 -6.64 -32.34
CA GLU A 617 -10.10 -5.31 -31.71
C GLU A 617 -11.34 -4.85 -30.94
N HIS A 618 -12.53 -5.22 -31.42
CA HIS A 618 -13.79 -4.91 -30.74
C HIS A 618 -13.88 -5.59 -29.37
N GLU A 619 -13.61 -6.90 -29.28
CA GLU A 619 -13.67 -7.63 -28.02
C GLU A 619 -12.65 -7.11 -27.00
N ARG A 620 -11.42 -6.77 -27.45
CA ARG A 620 -10.42 -6.14 -26.58
C ARG A 620 -10.86 -4.76 -26.10
N PHE A 621 -11.49 -3.97 -26.97
CA PHE A 621 -12.08 -2.69 -26.56
C PHE A 621 -13.13 -2.90 -25.45
N ILE A 622 -14.03 -3.87 -25.61
CA ILE A 622 -15.02 -4.18 -24.57
C ILE A 622 -14.33 -4.63 -23.29
N GLN A 623 -13.35 -5.54 -23.34
CA GLN A 623 -12.65 -6.04 -22.15
C GLN A 623 -11.94 -4.93 -21.35
N HIS A 624 -11.29 -3.98 -22.03
CA HIS A 624 -10.59 -2.88 -21.36
C HIS A 624 -11.54 -1.85 -20.75
N PHE A 625 -12.66 -1.57 -21.41
CA PHE A 625 -13.57 -0.48 -21.05
C PHE A 625 -14.91 -0.96 -20.47
N GLU A 626 -15.09 -2.26 -20.20
CA GLU A 626 -16.34 -2.88 -19.75
C GLU A 626 -16.95 -2.14 -18.55
N PHE A 627 -16.13 -1.84 -17.55
CA PHE A 627 -16.56 -1.13 -16.34
C PHE A 627 -17.06 0.29 -16.64
N LEU A 628 -16.36 1.03 -17.51
CA LEU A 628 -16.72 2.38 -17.90
C LEU A 628 -17.96 2.40 -18.80
N GLN A 629 -18.06 1.44 -19.71
CA GLN A 629 -19.23 1.28 -20.59
C GLN A 629 -20.48 0.89 -19.83
N ARG A 630 -20.40 -0.04 -18.86
CA ARG A 630 -21.52 -0.39 -17.98
C ARG A 630 -22.00 0.78 -17.15
N ALA A 631 -21.10 1.69 -16.78
CA ALA A 631 -21.42 2.92 -16.08
C ALA A 631 -21.84 4.07 -17.02
N CYS A 632 -21.85 3.88 -18.35
CA CYS A 632 -22.11 4.91 -19.36
C CYS A 632 -21.19 6.14 -19.23
N ILE A 633 -19.89 5.94 -19.01
CA ILE A 633 -18.92 7.02 -18.82
C ILE A 633 -17.84 7.00 -19.89
N PRO A 634 -17.73 8.02 -20.76
CA PRO A 634 -18.71 9.08 -21.01
C PRO A 634 -19.95 8.59 -21.77
N ASP A 635 -21.04 9.35 -21.70
CA ASP A 635 -22.27 9.03 -22.42
C ASP A 635 -22.01 8.93 -23.94
N HIS A 636 -22.66 7.96 -24.60
CA HIS A 636 -22.57 7.72 -26.06
C HIS A 636 -21.20 7.31 -26.62
N VAL A 637 -20.26 6.91 -25.75
CA VAL A 637 -18.95 6.38 -26.18
C VAL A 637 -19.05 4.90 -26.53
N SER A 638 -18.71 4.56 -27.77
CA SER A 638 -18.72 3.17 -28.27
C SER A 638 -17.47 2.87 -29.11
N TYR A 639 -17.26 1.58 -29.41
CA TYR A 639 -16.22 1.17 -30.35
C TYR A 639 -16.41 1.79 -31.74
N LEU A 640 -17.66 2.04 -32.16
CA LEU A 640 -17.95 2.72 -33.43
C LEU A 640 -17.42 4.16 -33.41
N SER A 641 -17.65 4.88 -32.31
CA SER A 641 -17.14 6.24 -32.12
C SER A 641 -15.61 6.29 -32.14
N PHE A 642 -14.95 5.30 -31.52
CA PHE A 642 -13.49 5.15 -31.59
C PHE A 642 -13.02 4.94 -33.04
N LYS A 643 -13.69 4.05 -33.77
CA LYS A 643 -13.35 3.73 -35.15
C LYS A 643 -13.56 4.94 -36.07
N GLU A 644 -14.68 5.64 -35.95
CA GLU A 644 -14.97 6.86 -36.73
C GLU A 644 -13.91 7.94 -36.52
N SER A 645 -13.48 8.16 -35.28
CA SER A 645 -12.47 9.18 -34.96
C SER A 645 -11.06 8.83 -35.43
N THR A 646 -10.71 7.54 -35.52
CA THR A 646 -9.34 7.10 -35.83
C THR A 646 -9.13 6.61 -37.27
N ASN A 647 -10.18 6.22 -37.99
CA ASN A 647 -10.08 5.67 -39.36
C ASN A 647 -9.46 6.65 -40.36
N HIS A 648 -9.72 7.95 -40.21
CA HIS A 648 -9.29 8.98 -41.15
C HIS A 648 -8.02 9.72 -40.69
N ALA A 649 -7.43 9.30 -39.57
CA ALA A 649 -6.19 9.90 -39.07
C ALA A 649 -5.05 9.69 -40.07
N ARG A 650 -4.43 10.80 -40.47
CA ARG A 650 -3.29 10.86 -41.39
C ARG A 650 -2.19 11.74 -40.82
N LEU A 651 -0.94 11.36 -41.03
CA LEU A 651 0.24 12.06 -40.52
C LEU A 651 0.30 13.51 -41.00
N SER A 652 -0.02 13.75 -42.28
CA SER A 652 -0.06 15.08 -42.88
C SER A 652 -1.02 16.04 -42.18
N THR A 653 -2.17 15.54 -41.73
CA THR A 653 -3.20 16.34 -41.04
C THR A 653 -2.78 16.64 -39.61
N ILE A 654 -2.15 15.68 -38.94
CA ILE A 654 -1.74 15.81 -37.53
C ILE A 654 -0.58 16.80 -37.37
N VAL A 655 0.32 16.89 -38.35
CA VAL A 655 1.38 17.93 -38.34
C VAL A 655 0.80 19.34 -38.40
N VAL A 656 -0.31 19.52 -39.12
CA VAL A 656 -1.01 20.79 -39.24
C VAL A 656 -1.72 21.12 -37.92
N TYR A 657 -2.44 20.16 -37.34
CA TYR A 657 -3.11 20.28 -36.04
C TYR A 657 -2.23 19.68 -34.93
N ASN A 658 -1.09 20.32 -34.69
CA ASN A 658 -0.06 19.80 -33.80
C ASN A 658 -0.43 20.01 -32.32
N CYS A 659 -1.27 19.12 -31.78
CA CYS A 659 -1.71 19.13 -30.39
C CYS A 659 -0.53 19.19 -29.40
N PHE A 660 0.63 18.58 -29.74
CA PHE A 660 1.82 18.64 -28.91
C PHE A 660 2.39 20.06 -28.77
N LYS A 661 2.36 20.88 -29.84
CA LYS A 661 2.77 22.29 -29.75
C LYS A 661 1.82 23.10 -28.89
N ASP A 662 0.51 22.86 -28.98
CA ASP A 662 -0.48 23.55 -28.15
C ASP A 662 -0.34 23.17 -26.67
N ALA A 663 -0.12 21.88 -26.37
CA ALA A 663 0.21 21.41 -25.02
C ALA A 663 1.47 22.11 -24.47
N GLN A 664 2.52 22.21 -25.29
CA GLN A 664 3.77 22.89 -24.89
C GLN A 664 3.56 24.38 -24.62
N ARG A 665 2.75 25.08 -25.43
CA ARG A 665 2.43 26.50 -25.24
C ARG A 665 1.72 26.72 -23.90
N ILE A 666 0.66 25.98 -23.65
CA ILE A 666 -0.13 26.11 -22.42
C ILE A 666 0.70 25.74 -21.19
N ALA A 667 1.53 24.69 -21.27
CA ALA A 667 2.43 24.31 -20.18
C ALA A 667 3.42 25.44 -19.81
N LYS A 668 3.94 26.17 -20.81
CA LYS A 668 4.82 27.33 -20.59
C LYS A 668 4.09 28.50 -19.93
N GLU A 669 2.86 28.79 -20.34
CA GLU A 669 2.01 29.83 -19.73
C GLU A 669 1.72 29.54 -18.25
N LEU A 670 1.45 28.26 -17.93
CA LEU A 670 1.10 27.81 -16.58
C LEU A 670 2.23 27.86 -15.55
N ARG A 671 3.49 27.93 -15.97
CA ARG A 671 4.65 27.99 -15.05
C ARG A 671 4.54 29.14 -14.05
N SER A 672 4.01 30.28 -14.48
CA SER A 672 3.80 31.46 -13.63
C SER A 672 2.73 31.23 -12.56
N SER A 673 1.71 30.42 -12.86
CA SER A 673 0.54 30.20 -12.01
C SER A 673 0.79 29.16 -10.92
N PHE A 674 1.77 28.27 -11.10
CA PHE A 674 2.09 27.20 -10.15
C PHE A 674 3.46 27.34 -9.48
N SER A 675 4.06 28.55 -9.49
CA SER A 675 5.40 28.78 -8.92
C SER A 675 5.55 28.32 -7.46
N ASN A 676 4.45 28.32 -6.70
CA ASN A 676 4.42 27.96 -5.28
C ASN A 676 4.12 26.47 -5.05
N ASP A 677 3.85 25.70 -6.11
CA ASP A 677 3.46 24.28 -6.05
C ASP A 677 4.52 23.43 -6.77
N ARG A 678 5.47 22.91 -5.99
CA ARG A 678 6.64 22.18 -6.51
C ARG A 678 6.22 20.96 -7.34
N ASP A 679 5.18 20.24 -6.92
CA ASP A 679 4.78 18.99 -7.55
C ASP A 679 4.11 19.24 -8.90
N ARG A 680 3.20 20.23 -8.96
CA ARG A 680 2.64 20.68 -10.24
C ARG A 680 3.70 21.21 -11.20
N MET A 681 4.76 21.84 -10.68
CA MET A 681 5.88 22.28 -11.50
C MET A 681 6.75 21.13 -12.01
N VAL A 682 6.84 20.01 -11.28
CA VAL A 682 7.47 18.78 -11.79
C VAL A 682 6.60 18.16 -12.87
N GLU A 683 5.30 18.00 -12.61
CA GLU A 683 4.34 17.45 -13.59
C GLU A 683 4.33 18.26 -14.89
N LEU A 684 4.28 19.59 -14.81
CA LEU A 684 4.32 20.47 -15.98
C LEU A 684 5.60 20.31 -16.79
N ARG A 685 6.76 20.15 -16.13
CA ARG A 685 8.04 19.90 -16.82
C ARG A 685 8.03 18.56 -17.54
N GLN A 686 7.46 17.52 -16.93
CA GLN A 686 7.33 16.21 -17.55
C GLN A 686 6.39 16.25 -18.77
N ILE A 687 5.24 16.91 -18.64
CA ILE A 687 4.29 17.15 -19.74
C ILE A 687 4.96 17.90 -20.89
N GLU A 688 5.74 18.96 -20.60
CA GLU A 688 6.46 19.73 -21.60
C GLU A 688 7.52 18.89 -22.34
N GLN A 689 8.26 18.05 -21.61
CA GLN A 689 9.22 17.12 -22.22
C GLN A 689 8.53 16.13 -23.15
N VAL A 690 7.43 15.51 -22.71
CA VAL A 690 6.67 14.58 -23.56
C VAL A 690 6.15 15.28 -24.82
N ALA A 691 5.58 16.48 -24.66
CA ALA A 691 5.07 17.27 -25.78
C ALA A 691 6.17 17.62 -26.78
N GLU A 692 7.33 18.05 -26.31
CA GLU A 692 8.47 18.40 -27.15
C GLU A 692 8.99 17.19 -27.94
N HIS A 693 9.27 16.08 -27.27
CA HIS A 693 9.82 14.88 -27.90
C HIS A 693 8.83 14.28 -28.91
N ASN A 694 7.55 14.20 -28.56
CA ASN A 694 6.51 13.70 -29.48
C ASN A 694 6.29 14.65 -30.67
N GLY A 695 6.36 15.96 -30.46
CA GLY A 695 6.32 16.94 -31.53
C GLY A 695 7.49 16.79 -32.51
N VAL A 696 8.70 16.53 -32.00
CA VAL A 696 9.88 16.25 -32.83
C VAL A 696 9.74 14.93 -33.58
N ALA A 697 9.33 13.86 -32.89
CA ALA A 697 9.12 12.54 -33.47
C ALA A 697 8.07 12.58 -34.59
N LEU A 698 6.94 13.24 -34.37
CA LEU A 698 5.90 13.43 -35.38
C LEU A 698 6.45 14.13 -36.63
N ASN A 699 7.16 15.24 -36.47
CA ASN A 699 7.77 15.96 -37.59
C ASN A 699 8.86 15.16 -38.32
N LEU A 700 9.55 14.26 -37.61
CA LEU A 700 10.57 13.38 -38.19
C LEU A 700 9.92 12.29 -39.04
N VAL A 701 8.92 11.60 -38.48
CA VAL A 701 8.16 10.55 -39.19
C VAL A 701 7.51 11.12 -40.45
N CYS A 702 6.90 12.30 -40.36
CA CYS A 702 6.23 12.92 -41.51
C CYS A 702 7.21 13.36 -42.61
N ARG A 703 8.39 13.88 -42.25
CA ARG A 703 9.42 14.27 -43.22
C ARG A 703 10.03 13.07 -43.95
N LEU A 704 10.09 11.92 -43.29
CA LEU A 704 10.68 10.72 -43.87
C LEU A 704 9.70 9.96 -44.78
N GLY A 705 8.39 10.29 -44.75
CA GLY A 705 7.37 10.06 -45.80
C GLY A 705 6.95 8.60 -46.05
N THR A 706 7.88 7.68 -45.89
CA THR A 706 7.72 6.23 -45.87
C THR A 706 8.73 5.79 -44.83
N LEU A 707 8.32 5.08 -43.77
CA LEU A 707 9.29 4.45 -42.89
C LEU A 707 10.21 3.63 -43.78
N ASP A 708 11.43 4.12 -44.03
CA ASP A 708 12.56 3.32 -44.43
C ASP A 708 12.46 2.03 -43.61
N PRO A 709 12.52 0.83 -44.19
CA PRO A 709 12.37 -0.42 -43.44
C PRO A 709 13.36 -0.53 -42.26
N SER A 710 14.40 0.33 -42.22
CA SER A 710 15.28 0.51 -41.07
C SER A 710 14.70 1.34 -39.92
N LEU A 711 13.66 2.15 -40.10
CA LEU A 711 13.10 3.01 -39.05
C LEU A 711 12.04 2.27 -38.23
N LYS A 712 12.32 2.09 -36.94
CA LYS A 712 11.37 1.57 -35.96
C LYS A 712 10.91 2.68 -35.03
N VAL A 713 9.60 2.79 -34.88
CA VAL A 713 8.96 3.66 -33.88
C VAL A 713 8.52 2.77 -32.72
N TYR A 714 8.88 3.16 -31.52
CA TYR A 714 8.39 2.53 -30.29
C TYR A 714 8.10 3.62 -29.25
N PHE A 715 7.42 3.23 -28.18
CA PHE A 715 6.92 4.14 -27.16
C PHE A 715 7.53 3.79 -25.81
N GLU A 716 8.17 4.77 -25.16
CA GLU A 716 8.80 4.64 -23.84
C GLU A 716 8.17 5.61 -22.84
N PHE A 717 8.17 5.28 -21.55
CA PHE A 717 7.65 6.12 -20.46
C PHE A 717 8.77 6.81 -19.67
N SER A 718 9.77 7.35 -20.37
CA SER A 718 10.98 7.93 -19.78
C SER A 718 10.74 9.25 -19.04
N HIS A 719 9.85 10.09 -19.57
CA HIS A 719 9.60 11.43 -19.02
C HIS A 719 8.37 11.49 -18.13
N HIS A 720 7.40 10.59 -18.33
CA HIS A 720 6.10 10.66 -17.69
C HIS A 720 5.49 9.25 -17.50
N PRO A 721 4.89 8.92 -16.35
CA PRO A 721 4.45 7.56 -16.02
C PRO A 721 3.36 6.98 -16.93
N TYR A 722 2.48 7.83 -17.47
CA TYR A 722 1.35 7.37 -18.30
C TYR A 722 1.25 8.02 -19.68
N PHE A 723 2.11 8.98 -20.02
CA PHE A 723 2.13 9.58 -21.36
C PHE A 723 3.40 9.14 -22.07
N ALA A 724 3.22 8.36 -23.12
CA ALA A 724 4.34 7.78 -23.83
C ALA A 724 5.12 8.83 -24.63
N THR A 725 6.43 8.62 -24.73
CA THR A 725 7.33 9.35 -25.60
C THR A 725 7.67 8.46 -26.79
N ALA A 726 7.36 8.93 -28.00
CA ALA A 726 7.68 8.26 -29.24
C ALA A 726 9.17 8.39 -29.53
N VAL A 727 9.85 7.25 -29.66
CA VAL A 727 11.26 7.20 -30.03
C VAL A 727 11.37 6.58 -31.42
N VAL A 728 12.08 7.28 -32.30
CA VAL A 728 12.32 6.86 -33.68
C VAL A 728 13.79 6.48 -33.80
N LYS A 729 14.08 5.18 -33.95
CA LYS A 729 15.44 4.67 -34.13
C LYS A 729 15.60 4.08 -35.53
N ARG A 730 16.80 4.26 -36.10
CA ARG A 730 17.28 3.43 -37.21
C ARG A 730 17.78 2.11 -36.63
N SER A 731 17.33 0.99 -37.21
CA SER A 731 17.62 -0.38 -36.85
C SER A 731 19.06 -0.76 -37.14
#